data_AF-A0A7X8J7R8-F1
#
_entry.id   AF-A0A7X8J7R8-F1
#
_cell.length_a   1.000
_cell.length_b   1.000
_cell.length_c   1.000
_cell.angle_alpha   90.00
_cell.angle_beta   90.00
_cell.angle_gamma   90.00
#
_symmetry.space_group_name_H-M   'P 1'
#
loop_
_entity.id
_entity.type
_entity.pdbx_description
1 polymer ?
#
loop_
_entity_poly.entity_id
_entity_poly.type
_entity_poly.pdbx_seq_one_letter_code
_entity_poly.pdbx_strand_id
1 'polypeptide(L)'
;MKKMTLGILTVLALTAWGTEYKIAVSGLANKYEKLAAEELKLFLEQITPDKYTIVTENQVGGNGIVYLGQTEFAAKNGITFNKLAREELVLKSIDGNLVISGGRPVGTLYGVYELLERLGVYFLNYDVTVLPAIKSLKLEGYDLTKKPSISNRVVYDSVSLWLMRRACPMKYAKEYWRYKLRNRANGNQGRGSPWVVGEYAGIQSNVSSKVPFAHNFHHYVSPAKYFAEHPEYFSMDEKGERFCKPGNGRRPAQLCLTNPDVLRITLDFLRDMIESDRKNKSEEEWPLVYDISAMDGSRYFCLCPECEAITKVEGHSGLLLKAYINPIAETIAKEYPGLMIRTFAYSFAEKPPKTVRPVENVIIYYADLYLRADYYRPLTSEFNRNQLELFNGWKAVGARIYLWDYWNMGGPHYFSPPRIETGIDAIIEDIKLFAKSGVEGVMTEYGIDPLKPQMFFALDNYVALQLMYDVSQNPEMLIDRFMKGYYGAAAPEMRAILDSLRDGVKKHPGRQVSMSVGRWNFSTPEFLQKTWQLLEAAEAKTSGEYRARVHTEMITPLWEIIGRRNETEKLFPDFNELKRKCRELTMANLLKNEAKRPEGTKEKPTYLNQLDALLMELPCPPKFMEQRDQIMIFGAPNFTDNPRYDCPVIDDADSPTGKAVSYRKAVKLPLRLGVANRDVSTKEWGRSIIQHAPQDEKYHWYCMPRITFGSKTWMHGFNGPLRIDLSSAYRIPAGVEEPDFNVYDVWYSLKFEGPAYVKGSRKENAISIDYVVLTPPGLMPGSSPPFRPQGAIAWDDLEKTAWHVAPSWKGQTALDKNHPRTGNSCGILTEGKCRWYFRHPGQAGEKFEFQVYAKGEGELRFGAFLYQEKRYVTINDDKSHKLSDKYQLYSYHFSLPEDMQAISLVIETTGTVYFDDAAFYNRADQSYALSARPHYQMIAEDAPHLPVSFTLTHNSQPAADPKLLVSESEKEIRAVDPASGQVCRAIVQRVPAGRLAEFDAAAQKIKFPKPAKILYLGDSLTDFDRGFNHTDIADFFLNKFTSGQAEVYNYAVRGEDIQRLSQRLAGQARDRFKDRYQGMFDHQYDIAFIFLGHNDTKTHSAKNFTEPVIPLAQVKTLYQQVIDRLKKEGVKRIILMSSSSSNYDVCLANSIKSNRPRTRFGEPKHLEAFNAVLQELVKENKLEYLDVYNPTRNHPDKPGLFNPNDGVHLSVAGHQAIALEVLRYLAQKY
;
A
#
# COMPACT_ATOMS: atom_id res chain seq x y z
N MET A 1 -49.93 16.53 -16.77
CA MET A 1 -51.03 16.98 -17.63
C MET A 1 -51.76 15.76 -18.18
N LYS A 2 -52.99 15.54 -17.72
CA LYS A 2 -54.01 14.73 -18.42
C LYS A 2 -54.64 15.62 -19.50
N LYS A 3 -55.04 15.02 -20.62
CA LYS A 3 -55.82 15.57 -21.77
C LYS A 3 -55.00 16.25 -22.87
N MET A 4 -55.42 15.99 -24.11
CA MET A 4 -54.81 16.28 -25.44
C MET A 4 -53.72 15.27 -25.81
N THR A 5 -54.01 14.17 -26.52
CA THR A 5 -54.51 14.23 -27.91
C THR A 5 -55.24 12.92 -28.26
N LEU A 6 -56.56 12.93 -28.11
CA LEU A 6 -57.49 12.02 -28.78
C LEU A 6 -57.86 12.73 -30.09
N GLY A 7 -57.10 12.50 -31.17
CA GLY A 7 -57.30 13.30 -32.39
C GLY A 7 -56.38 13.02 -33.57
N ILE A 8 -55.76 11.85 -33.68
CA ILE A 8 -55.20 11.31 -34.95
C ILE A 8 -55.37 9.78 -34.91
N LEU A 9 -56.63 9.32 -34.82
CA LEU A 9 -56.94 7.88 -34.71
C LEU A 9 -57.97 7.40 -35.75
N THR A 10 -58.24 8.18 -36.80
CA THR A 10 -59.37 7.85 -37.71
C THR A 10 -59.14 8.05 -39.20
N VAL A 11 -57.91 8.36 -39.68
CA VAL A 11 -57.62 8.38 -41.14
C VAL A 11 -56.26 7.74 -41.48
N LEU A 12 -55.94 6.62 -40.82
CA LEU A 12 -55.05 5.58 -41.36
C LEU A 12 -55.64 4.21 -40.97
N ALA A 13 -56.89 3.98 -41.40
CA ALA A 13 -57.38 2.63 -41.61
C ALA A 13 -56.78 2.10 -42.92
N LEU A 14 -56.47 0.79 -42.92
CA LEU A 14 -56.11 -0.09 -44.04
C LEU A 14 -54.62 -0.47 -44.13
N THR A 15 -54.37 -1.76 -43.85
CA THR A 15 -53.12 -2.55 -43.95
C THR A 15 -52.19 -2.59 -42.74
N ALA A 16 -52.59 -3.34 -41.71
CA ALA A 16 -51.63 -4.14 -40.93
C ALA A 16 -52.36 -5.37 -40.38
N TRP A 17 -52.77 -6.28 -41.28
CA TRP A 17 -53.04 -7.66 -40.87
C TRP A 17 -51.68 -8.27 -40.55
N GLY A 18 -51.22 -8.10 -39.30
CA GLY A 18 -50.09 -8.88 -38.81
C GLY A 18 -50.37 -10.36 -39.02
N THR A 19 -49.38 -11.11 -39.47
CA THR A 19 -49.49 -12.55 -39.64
C THR A 19 -49.67 -13.19 -38.26
N GLU A 20 -50.57 -14.16 -38.13
CA GLU A 20 -50.67 -14.93 -36.89
C GLU A 20 -49.67 -16.09 -36.94
N TYR A 21 -48.68 -16.05 -36.05
CA TYR A 21 -47.72 -17.12 -35.86
C TYR A 21 -48.10 -17.99 -34.66
N LYS A 22 -47.82 -19.29 -34.76
CA LYS A 22 -48.02 -20.23 -33.65
C LYS A 22 -46.66 -20.63 -33.06
N ILE A 23 -46.54 -20.53 -31.73
CA ILE A 23 -45.41 -21.04 -30.96
C ILE A 23 -45.83 -22.38 -30.38
N ALA A 24 -45.36 -23.46 -31.00
CA ALA A 24 -45.70 -24.83 -30.68
C ALA A 24 -44.73 -25.40 -29.64
N VAL A 25 -45.23 -25.70 -28.45
CA VAL A 25 -44.45 -26.19 -27.31
C VAL A 25 -44.75 -27.66 -27.05
N SER A 26 -43.74 -28.44 -26.67
CA SER A 26 -43.95 -29.86 -26.31
C SER A 26 -44.89 -30.02 -25.13
N GLY A 27 -45.70 -31.09 -25.13
CA GLY A 27 -46.53 -31.46 -23.97
C GLY A 27 -45.73 -31.77 -22.69
N LEU A 28 -44.45 -32.11 -22.83
CA LEU A 28 -43.54 -32.40 -21.73
C LEU A 28 -42.65 -31.21 -21.34
N ALA A 29 -43.00 -29.99 -21.76
CA ALA A 29 -42.18 -28.81 -21.54
C ALA A 29 -41.93 -28.52 -20.06
N ASN A 30 -40.65 -28.34 -19.71
CA ASN A 30 -40.26 -27.96 -18.36
C ASN A 30 -40.58 -26.47 -18.07
N LYS A 31 -40.30 -26.01 -16.84
CA LYS A 31 -40.60 -24.63 -16.43
C LYS A 31 -39.89 -23.56 -17.27
N TYR A 32 -38.68 -23.82 -17.76
CA TYR A 32 -37.92 -22.86 -18.58
C TYR A 32 -38.34 -22.87 -20.04
N GLU A 33 -38.80 -23.99 -20.59
CA GLU A 33 -39.36 -24.08 -21.94
C GLU A 33 -40.71 -23.33 -22.03
N LYS A 34 -41.56 -23.46 -21.00
CA LYS A 34 -42.79 -22.65 -20.89
C LYS A 34 -42.46 -21.16 -20.82
N LEU A 35 -41.50 -20.80 -19.98
CA LEU A 35 -41.02 -19.44 -19.85
C LEU A 35 -40.42 -18.89 -21.16
N ALA A 36 -39.71 -19.73 -21.91
CA ALA A 36 -39.14 -19.38 -23.20
C ALA A 36 -40.24 -19.03 -24.22
N ALA A 37 -41.34 -19.79 -24.25
CA ALA A 37 -42.48 -19.46 -25.10
C ALA A 37 -43.12 -18.12 -24.70
N GLU A 38 -43.28 -17.87 -23.40
CA GLU A 38 -43.83 -16.61 -22.87
C GLU A 38 -42.94 -15.40 -23.19
N GLU A 39 -41.63 -15.50 -22.97
CA GLU A 39 -40.66 -14.43 -23.27
C GLU A 39 -40.58 -14.18 -24.78
N LEU A 40 -40.57 -15.24 -25.60
CA LEU A 40 -40.55 -15.10 -27.05
C LEU A 40 -41.78 -14.35 -27.55
N LYS A 41 -42.98 -14.79 -27.15
CA LYS A 41 -44.24 -14.09 -27.46
C LYS A 41 -44.19 -12.63 -27.01
N LEU A 42 -43.82 -12.38 -25.75
CA LEU A 42 -43.80 -11.05 -25.15
C LEU A 42 -42.96 -10.05 -25.96
N PHE A 43 -41.75 -10.44 -26.38
CA PHE A 43 -40.87 -9.54 -27.11
C PHE A 43 -41.21 -9.45 -28.59
N LEU A 44 -41.64 -10.54 -29.23
CA LEU A 44 -42.08 -10.49 -30.63
C LEU A 44 -43.31 -9.59 -30.82
N GLU A 45 -44.27 -9.63 -29.91
CA GLU A 45 -45.45 -8.73 -29.93
C GLU A 45 -45.08 -7.26 -29.67
N GLN A 46 -43.92 -6.99 -29.04
CA GLN A 46 -43.43 -5.62 -28.83
C GLN A 46 -42.63 -5.07 -30.02
N ILE A 47 -41.97 -5.94 -30.80
CA ILE A 47 -41.08 -5.52 -31.89
C ILE A 47 -41.70 -5.71 -33.29
N THR A 48 -42.83 -6.41 -33.40
CA THR A 48 -43.54 -6.68 -34.66
C THR A 48 -45.03 -6.30 -34.54
N PRO A 49 -45.73 -6.04 -35.67
CA PRO A 49 -47.19 -5.88 -35.69
C PRO A 49 -47.95 -7.23 -35.68
N ASP A 50 -47.23 -8.36 -35.67
CA ASP A 50 -47.77 -9.71 -35.76
C ASP A 50 -48.35 -10.20 -34.43
N LYS A 51 -49.22 -11.23 -34.49
CA LYS A 51 -49.80 -11.88 -33.31
C LYS A 51 -49.19 -13.26 -33.11
N TYR A 52 -48.94 -13.63 -31.86
CA TYR A 52 -48.31 -14.91 -31.54
C TYR A 52 -49.16 -15.69 -30.54
N THR A 53 -49.52 -16.93 -30.88
CA THR A 53 -50.34 -17.80 -30.01
C THR A 53 -49.50 -18.99 -29.56
N ILE A 54 -49.40 -19.22 -28.24
CA ILE A 54 -48.73 -20.39 -27.67
C ILE A 54 -49.70 -21.57 -27.69
N VAL A 55 -49.30 -22.70 -28.26
CA VAL A 55 -50.12 -23.91 -28.45
C VAL A 55 -49.30 -25.15 -28.14
N THR A 56 -49.97 -26.30 -27.91
CA THR A 56 -49.25 -27.58 -27.81
C THR A 56 -48.88 -28.10 -29.20
N GLU A 57 -47.74 -28.79 -29.33
CA GLU A 57 -47.22 -29.23 -30.62
C GLU A 57 -48.18 -30.11 -31.45
N ASN A 58 -49.08 -30.83 -30.79
CA ASN A 58 -50.10 -31.66 -31.44
C ASN A 58 -51.28 -30.85 -32.05
N GLN A 59 -51.35 -29.54 -31.80
CA GLN A 59 -52.39 -28.65 -32.33
C GLN A 59 -51.97 -27.94 -33.63
N VAL A 60 -50.77 -28.23 -34.13
CA VAL A 60 -50.17 -27.57 -35.30
C VAL A 60 -49.67 -28.58 -36.33
N GLY A 61 -49.53 -28.12 -37.56
CA GLY A 61 -48.93 -28.86 -38.68
C GLY A 61 -48.79 -27.93 -39.89
N GLY A 62 -47.82 -28.21 -40.78
CA GLY A 62 -47.50 -27.37 -41.93
C GLY A 62 -46.35 -26.38 -41.67
N ASN A 63 -46.36 -25.26 -42.39
CA ASN A 63 -45.31 -24.22 -42.37
C ASN A 63 -45.75 -23.00 -41.55
N GLY A 64 -44.83 -22.09 -41.23
CA GLY A 64 -45.18 -20.87 -40.48
C GLY A 64 -45.19 -21.03 -38.95
N ILE A 65 -44.60 -22.12 -38.43
CA ILE A 65 -44.64 -22.49 -37.01
C ILE A 65 -43.27 -22.28 -36.37
N VAL A 66 -43.26 -21.82 -35.12
CA VAL A 66 -42.09 -21.85 -34.24
C VAL A 66 -42.20 -23.04 -33.31
N TYR A 67 -41.43 -24.11 -33.54
CA TYR A 67 -41.36 -25.26 -32.66
C TYR A 67 -40.35 -25.00 -31.54
N LEU A 68 -40.84 -24.92 -30.29
CA LEU A 68 -40.05 -24.50 -29.14
C LEU A 68 -39.93 -25.62 -28.11
N GLY A 69 -38.69 -25.92 -27.72
CA GLY A 69 -38.33 -26.96 -26.77
C GLY A 69 -37.98 -28.29 -27.41
N GLN A 70 -37.96 -29.35 -26.61
CA GLN A 70 -37.71 -30.72 -27.07
C GLN A 70 -38.96 -31.33 -27.74
N THR A 71 -39.38 -30.75 -28.87
CA THR A 71 -40.57 -31.17 -29.65
C THR A 71 -40.31 -32.43 -30.47
N GLU A 72 -41.37 -33.18 -30.79
CA GLU A 72 -41.30 -34.31 -31.71
C GLU A 72 -40.84 -33.87 -33.11
N PHE A 73 -41.26 -32.68 -33.56
CA PHE A 73 -40.84 -32.11 -34.84
C PHE A 73 -39.31 -31.92 -34.87
N ALA A 74 -38.74 -31.36 -33.81
CA ALA A 74 -37.29 -31.19 -33.68
C ALA A 74 -36.55 -32.55 -33.71
N ALA A 75 -37.06 -33.55 -32.98
CA ALA A 75 -36.47 -34.90 -32.94
C ALA A 75 -36.51 -35.59 -34.31
N LYS A 76 -37.66 -35.56 -35.00
CA LYS A 76 -37.83 -36.15 -36.34
C LYS A 76 -36.92 -35.51 -37.39
N ASN A 77 -36.53 -34.25 -37.17
CA ASN A 77 -35.61 -33.51 -38.02
C ASN A 77 -34.14 -33.52 -37.52
N GLY A 78 -33.76 -34.57 -36.79
CA GLY A 78 -32.36 -34.90 -36.50
C GLY A 78 -31.76 -34.24 -35.26
N ILE A 79 -32.55 -33.53 -34.44
CA ILE A 79 -32.05 -32.96 -33.18
C ILE A 79 -32.06 -34.05 -32.11
N THR A 80 -30.87 -34.40 -31.60
CA THR A 80 -30.68 -35.48 -30.62
C THR A 80 -30.46 -34.90 -29.22
N PHE A 81 -31.54 -34.76 -28.44
CA PHE A 81 -31.53 -33.97 -27.20
C PHE A 81 -30.57 -34.47 -26.11
N ASN A 82 -30.39 -35.78 -25.97
CA ASN A 82 -29.52 -36.36 -24.94
C ASN A 82 -28.02 -36.15 -25.19
N LYS A 83 -27.65 -35.60 -26.36
CA LYS A 83 -26.27 -35.20 -26.68
C LYS A 83 -25.99 -33.71 -26.43
N LEU A 84 -27.03 -32.93 -26.13
CA LEU A 84 -26.88 -31.48 -25.89
C LEU A 84 -26.50 -31.21 -24.43
N ALA A 85 -25.54 -30.32 -24.21
CA ALA A 85 -25.24 -29.83 -22.87
C ALA A 85 -26.42 -29.00 -22.30
N ARG A 86 -26.51 -28.89 -20.96
CA ARG A 86 -27.64 -28.27 -20.24
C ARG A 86 -28.03 -26.85 -20.68
N GLU A 87 -27.08 -26.12 -21.25
CA GLU A 87 -27.20 -24.71 -21.68
C GLU A 87 -26.94 -24.55 -23.18
N GLU A 88 -26.76 -25.66 -23.91
CA GLU A 88 -26.57 -25.65 -25.35
C GLU A 88 -27.91 -25.42 -26.04
N LEU A 89 -27.92 -24.48 -26.99
CA LEU A 89 -29.09 -24.10 -27.77
C LEU A 89 -28.97 -24.59 -29.20
N VAL A 90 -30.13 -24.75 -29.84
CA VAL A 90 -30.28 -25.03 -31.26
C VAL A 90 -31.30 -24.06 -31.86
N LEU A 91 -30.92 -23.33 -32.90
CA LEU A 91 -31.79 -22.52 -33.76
C LEU A 91 -31.69 -23.05 -35.19
N LYS A 92 -32.78 -23.58 -35.74
CA LYS A 92 -32.75 -24.21 -37.07
C LYS A 92 -34.02 -23.94 -37.87
N SER A 93 -33.86 -23.46 -39.09
CA SER A 93 -34.95 -23.33 -40.07
C SER A 93 -35.15 -24.65 -40.81
N ILE A 94 -36.37 -25.18 -40.81
CA ILE A 94 -36.70 -26.47 -41.43
C ILE A 94 -38.06 -26.35 -42.10
N ASP A 95 -38.11 -26.54 -43.42
CA ASP A 95 -39.35 -26.55 -44.21
C ASP A 95 -40.29 -25.37 -43.93
N GLY A 96 -39.75 -24.14 -43.88
CA GLY A 96 -40.54 -22.93 -43.60
C GLY A 96 -41.01 -22.78 -42.15
N ASN A 97 -40.46 -23.57 -41.23
CA ASN A 97 -40.64 -23.47 -39.78
C ASN A 97 -39.33 -23.09 -39.09
N LEU A 98 -39.43 -22.59 -37.86
CA LEU A 98 -38.27 -22.31 -37.01
C LEU A 98 -38.28 -23.23 -35.79
N VAL A 99 -37.20 -23.98 -35.59
CA VAL A 99 -36.96 -24.77 -34.38
C VAL A 99 -36.07 -23.98 -33.43
N ILE A 100 -36.55 -23.78 -32.19
CA ILE A 100 -35.79 -23.24 -31.06
C ILE A 100 -35.76 -24.32 -29.99
N SER A 101 -34.64 -25.02 -29.85
CA SER A 101 -34.48 -26.14 -28.92
C SER A 101 -33.20 -26.04 -28.12
N GLY A 102 -32.94 -27.01 -27.25
CA GLY A 102 -31.71 -27.04 -26.46
C GLY A 102 -31.67 -28.18 -25.44
N GLY A 103 -30.51 -28.33 -24.80
CA GLY A 103 -30.36 -29.22 -23.66
C GLY A 103 -31.13 -28.71 -22.45
N ARG A 104 -31.61 -29.63 -21.61
CA ARG A 104 -32.35 -29.30 -20.39
C ARG A 104 -31.40 -29.00 -19.22
N PRO A 105 -31.77 -28.06 -18.32
CA PRO A 105 -33.10 -27.49 -18.22
C PRO A 105 -33.32 -26.18 -19.00
N VAL A 106 -32.28 -25.44 -19.43
CA VAL A 106 -32.42 -24.02 -19.84
C VAL A 106 -32.02 -23.71 -21.29
N GLY A 107 -31.38 -24.64 -22.02
CA GLY A 107 -30.83 -24.38 -23.37
C GLY A 107 -31.84 -23.78 -24.35
N THR A 108 -33.09 -24.25 -24.35
CA THR A 108 -34.19 -23.70 -25.16
C THR A 108 -34.44 -22.21 -24.87
N LEU A 109 -34.45 -21.81 -23.59
CA LEU A 109 -34.64 -20.41 -23.19
C LEU A 109 -33.49 -19.53 -23.68
N TYR A 110 -32.26 -20.03 -23.63
CA TYR A 110 -31.11 -19.32 -24.20
C TYR A 110 -31.17 -19.22 -25.72
N GLY A 111 -31.77 -20.20 -26.40
CA GLY A 111 -32.12 -20.14 -27.82
C GLY A 111 -33.08 -18.99 -28.12
N VAL A 112 -34.13 -18.82 -27.31
CA VAL A 112 -35.04 -17.66 -27.44
C VAL A 112 -34.28 -16.34 -27.27
N TYR A 113 -33.42 -16.23 -26.25
CA TYR A 113 -32.64 -15.00 -26.07
C TYR A 113 -31.65 -14.75 -27.21
N GLU A 114 -31.03 -15.80 -27.78
CA GLU A 114 -30.15 -15.69 -28.96
C GLU A 114 -30.90 -15.18 -30.19
N LEU A 115 -32.12 -15.68 -30.43
CA LEU A 115 -32.97 -15.17 -31.49
C LEU A 115 -33.33 -13.70 -31.27
N LEU A 116 -33.81 -13.34 -30.06
CA LEU A 116 -34.19 -11.97 -29.74
C LEU A 116 -33.02 -10.98 -29.91
N GLU A 117 -31.83 -11.38 -29.50
CA GLU A 117 -30.61 -10.57 -29.63
C GLU A 117 -30.22 -10.36 -31.11
N ARG A 118 -30.38 -11.39 -31.95
CA ARG A 118 -30.21 -11.28 -33.42
C ARG A 118 -31.26 -10.38 -34.08
N LEU A 119 -32.46 -10.32 -33.52
CA LEU A 119 -33.51 -9.39 -33.95
C LEU A 119 -33.29 -7.97 -33.43
N GLY A 120 -32.28 -7.74 -32.57
CA GLY A 120 -31.89 -6.44 -32.05
C GLY A 120 -32.44 -6.09 -30.67
N VAL A 121 -33.02 -7.06 -29.94
CA VAL A 121 -33.47 -6.89 -28.56
C VAL A 121 -32.27 -7.04 -27.63
N TYR A 122 -31.92 -5.98 -26.90
CA TYR A 122 -30.74 -5.98 -26.02
C TYR A 122 -31.11 -5.64 -24.58
N PHE A 123 -30.75 -6.52 -23.65
CA PHE A 123 -31.01 -6.36 -22.23
C PHE A 123 -29.80 -5.68 -21.56
N LEU A 124 -29.75 -4.35 -21.57
CA LEU A 124 -28.56 -3.60 -21.15
C LEU A 124 -28.42 -3.49 -19.63
N ASN A 125 -29.53 -3.39 -18.90
CA ASN A 125 -29.57 -3.38 -17.44
C ASN A 125 -30.92 -3.93 -16.96
N TYR A 126 -31.09 -4.17 -15.66
CA TYR A 126 -32.35 -4.72 -15.14
C TYR A 126 -33.58 -3.82 -15.38
N ASP A 127 -33.37 -2.52 -15.58
CA ASP A 127 -34.38 -1.54 -15.92
C ASP A 127 -34.27 -1.01 -17.36
N VAL A 128 -33.42 -1.61 -18.22
CA VAL A 128 -33.17 -1.12 -19.59
C VAL A 128 -33.15 -2.24 -20.61
N THR A 129 -34.14 -2.24 -21.50
CA THR A 129 -34.21 -3.11 -22.68
C THR A 129 -34.32 -2.25 -23.94
N VAL A 130 -33.46 -2.49 -24.92
CA VAL A 130 -33.56 -1.90 -26.26
C VAL A 130 -34.50 -2.76 -27.08
N LEU A 131 -35.54 -2.15 -27.63
CA LEU A 131 -36.53 -2.80 -28.49
C LEU A 131 -36.49 -2.15 -29.87
N PRO A 132 -36.12 -2.89 -30.93
CA PRO A 132 -36.21 -2.42 -32.31
C PRO A 132 -37.64 -2.54 -32.83
N ALA A 133 -37.98 -1.78 -33.87
CA ALA A 133 -39.17 -2.05 -34.66
C ALA A 133 -38.77 -2.82 -35.92
N ILE A 134 -39.35 -4.01 -36.13
CA ILE A 134 -39.14 -4.84 -37.33
C ILE A 134 -40.48 -5.21 -37.97
N LYS A 135 -40.47 -5.51 -39.27
CA LYS A 135 -41.71 -5.71 -40.03
C LYS A 135 -42.45 -7.01 -39.68
N SER A 136 -41.73 -8.11 -39.55
CA SER A 136 -42.26 -9.44 -39.21
C SER A 136 -41.11 -10.37 -38.83
N LEU A 137 -41.41 -11.45 -38.11
CA LEU A 137 -40.44 -12.52 -37.83
C LEU A 137 -40.14 -13.30 -39.12
N LYS A 138 -38.87 -13.38 -39.51
CA LYS A 138 -38.42 -14.36 -40.51
C LYS A 138 -38.20 -15.71 -39.83
N LEU A 139 -38.75 -16.78 -40.40
CA LEU A 139 -38.55 -18.17 -39.93
C LEU A 139 -37.38 -18.89 -40.61
N GLU A 140 -36.85 -18.31 -41.69
CA GLU A 140 -35.74 -18.83 -42.48
C GLU A 140 -34.38 -18.21 -42.10
N GLY A 141 -33.29 -18.86 -42.51
CA GLY A 141 -31.92 -18.32 -42.35
C GLY A 141 -31.23 -18.67 -41.03
N TYR A 142 -31.76 -19.62 -40.25
CA TYR A 142 -31.14 -20.08 -39.01
C TYR A 142 -30.57 -21.49 -39.17
N ASP A 143 -29.29 -21.64 -38.86
CA ASP A 143 -28.64 -22.93 -38.63
C ASP A 143 -27.51 -22.71 -37.62
N LEU A 144 -27.84 -22.81 -36.34
CA LEU A 144 -26.95 -22.52 -35.24
C LEU A 144 -27.12 -23.56 -34.13
N THR A 145 -26.02 -24.18 -33.74
CA THR A 145 -25.89 -24.86 -32.46
C THR A 145 -24.80 -24.16 -31.67
N LYS A 146 -25.12 -23.71 -30.45
CA LYS A 146 -24.21 -22.87 -29.67
C LYS A 146 -24.25 -23.24 -28.20
N LYS A 147 -23.08 -23.24 -27.57
CA LYS A 147 -22.94 -23.36 -26.12
C LYS A 147 -22.16 -22.16 -25.57
N PRO A 148 -22.34 -21.80 -24.29
CA PRO A 148 -21.57 -20.72 -23.68
C PRO A 148 -20.06 -20.96 -23.72
N SER A 149 -19.28 -19.89 -23.89
CA SER A 149 -17.81 -19.91 -23.86
C SER A 149 -17.26 -20.26 -22.47
N ILE A 150 -17.92 -19.77 -21.42
CA ILE A 150 -17.64 -20.11 -20.03
C ILE A 150 -18.93 -20.70 -19.43
N SER A 151 -18.86 -21.91 -18.87
CA SER A 151 -20.06 -22.64 -18.43
C SER A 151 -20.75 -22.02 -17.21
N ASN A 152 -20.01 -21.40 -16.29
CA ASN A 152 -20.59 -20.75 -15.12
C ASN A 152 -20.20 -19.26 -15.08
N ARG A 153 -21.22 -18.39 -14.94
CA ARG A 153 -21.11 -16.97 -15.21
C ARG A 153 -21.82 -16.20 -14.10
N VAL A 154 -21.04 -15.72 -13.13
CA VAL A 154 -21.55 -15.03 -11.94
C VAL A 154 -20.90 -13.67 -11.80
N VAL A 155 -21.70 -12.61 -11.78
CA VAL A 155 -21.25 -11.28 -11.36
C VAL A 155 -21.97 -10.93 -10.07
N TYR A 156 -21.22 -10.85 -8.98
CA TYR A 156 -21.70 -10.42 -7.67
C TYR A 156 -21.70 -8.90 -7.60
N ASP A 157 -22.83 -8.29 -7.97
CA ASP A 157 -23.00 -6.84 -8.08
C ASP A 157 -23.66 -6.19 -6.85
N SER A 158 -24.13 -7.01 -5.89
CA SER A 158 -24.84 -6.58 -4.67
C SER A 158 -26.16 -5.82 -4.89
N VAL A 159 -26.67 -5.70 -6.13
CA VAL A 159 -27.92 -4.98 -6.42
C VAL A 159 -29.11 -5.63 -5.71
N SER A 160 -29.21 -6.95 -5.79
CA SER A 160 -30.29 -7.72 -5.15
C SER A 160 -30.26 -7.64 -3.62
N LEU A 161 -29.06 -7.65 -3.04
CA LEU A 161 -28.82 -7.44 -1.61
C LEU A 161 -29.20 -6.02 -1.17
N TRP A 162 -28.93 -5.01 -2.00
CA TRP A 162 -29.34 -3.65 -1.72
C TRP A 162 -30.86 -3.48 -1.72
N LEU A 163 -31.55 -4.05 -2.73
CA LEU A 163 -33.02 -4.09 -2.76
C LEU A 163 -33.60 -4.76 -1.51
N MET A 164 -33.01 -5.87 -1.07
CA MET A 164 -33.39 -6.57 0.16
C MET A 164 -33.19 -5.70 1.40
N ARG A 165 -32.00 -5.09 1.56
CA ARG A 165 -31.68 -4.23 2.71
C ARG A 165 -32.57 -2.98 2.81
N ARG A 166 -33.13 -2.54 1.68
CA ARG A 166 -34.07 -1.42 1.57
C ARG A 166 -35.54 -1.85 1.76
N ALA A 167 -35.80 -3.15 1.91
CA ALA A 167 -37.13 -3.74 1.96
C ALA A 167 -38.00 -3.32 0.75
N CYS A 168 -37.40 -3.23 -0.44
CA CYS A 168 -38.17 -3.05 -1.66
C CYS A 168 -39.12 -4.25 -1.85
N PRO A 169 -40.21 -4.12 -2.62
CA PRO A 169 -41.06 -5.25 -2.99
C PRO A 169 -40.29 -6.31 -3.77
N MET A 170 -40.56 -7.59 -3.48
CA MET A 170 -39.88 -8.75 -4.09
C MET A 170 -39.88 -8.74 -5.63
N LYS A 171 -40.88 -8.12 -6.27
CA LYS A 171 -40.95 -8.02 -7.73
C LYS A 171 -39.69 -7.39 -8.35
N TYR A 172 -39.03 -6.45 -7.69
CA TYR A 172 -37.81 -5.82 -8.22
C TYR A 172 -36.60 -6.75 -8.17
N ALA A 173 -36.49 -7.59 -7.14
CA ALA A 173 -35.49 -8.65 -7.13
C ALA A 173 -35.78 -9.68 -8.24
N LYS A 174 -37.05 -10.01 -8.48
CA LYS A 174 -37.44 -10.88 -9.62
C LYS A 174 -37.08 -10.26 -10.97
N GLU A 175 -37.36 -8.97 -11.20
CA GLU A 175 -36.96 -8.25 -12.41
C GLU A 175 -35.43 -8.26 -12.61
N TYR A 176 -34.69 -8.03 -11.53
CA TYR A 176 -33.23 -8.12 -11.52
C TYR A 176 -32.72 -9.51 -11.89
N TRP A 177 -33.26 -10.57 -11.26
CA TRP A 177 -32.87 -11.94 -11.56
C TRP A 177 -33.30 -12.39 -12.96
N ARG A 178 -34.43 -11.87 -13.45
CA ARG A 178 -34.87 -12.06 -14.82
C ARG A 178 -33.90 -11.44 -15.81
N TYR A 179 -33.42 -10.23 -15.54
CA TYR A 179 -32.37 -9.59 -16.34
C TYR A 179 -31.07 -10.41 -16.39
N LYS A 180 -30.63 -10.94 -15.25
CA LYS A 180 -29.46 -11.83 -15.20
C LYS A 180 -29.69 -13.08 -16.07
N LEU A 181 -30.88 -13.70 -15.98
CA LEU A 181 -31.24 -14.85 -16.81
C LEU A 181 -31.30 -14.52 -18.31
N ARG A 182 -31.84 -13.35 -18.68
CA ARG A 182 -31.88 -12.82 -20.06
C ARG A 182 -30.50 -12.63 -20.67
N ASN A 183 -29.54 -12.18 -19.86
CA ASN A 183 -28.13 -12.12 -20.24
C ASN A 183 -27.39 -13.44 -20.01
N ARG A 184 -28.13 -14.55 -19.84
CA ARG A 184 -27.61 -15.91 -19.72
C ARG A 184 -26.62 -16.06 -18.56
N ALA A 185 -26.74 -15.26 -17.51
CA ALA A 185 -26.08 -15.53 -16.24
C ALA A 185 -26.78 -16.71 -15.55
N ASN A 186 -26.02 -17.50 -14.81
CA ASN A 186 -26.50 -18.72 -14.14
C ASN A 186 -25.95 -18.82 -12.70
N GLY A 187 -25.75 -17.66 -12.06
CA GLY A 187 -25.09 -17.51 -10.78
C GLY A 187 -26.01 -17.07 -9.64
N ASN A 188 -25.61 -17.41 -8.42
CA ASN A 188 -26.20 -16.88 -7.19
C ASN A 188 -25.31 -15.81 -6.55
N GLN A 189 -25.92 -14.87 -5.83
CA GLN A 189 -25.19 -13.88 -5.01
C GLN A 189 -25.30 -14.17 -3.50
N GLY A 190 -25.81 -15.34 -3.13
CA GLY A 190 -25.98 -15.77 -1.75
C GLY A 190 -26.80 -17.05 -1.70
N ARG A 191 -27.36 -17.36 -0.52
CA ARG A 191 -28.14 -18.60 -0.31
C ARG A 191 -29.34 -18.41 0.59
N GLY A 192 -30.25 -19.39 0.52
CA GLY A 192 -31.35 -19.57 1.47
C GLY A 192 -32.43 -18.50 1.40
N SER A 193 -32.40 -17.62 0.39
CA SER A 193 -33.32 -16.50 0.27
C SER A 193 -33.57 -16.19 -1.21
N PRO A 194 -34.84 -15.99 -1.63
CA PRO A 194 -35.18 -15.61 -3.01
C PRO A 194 -34.62 -14.24 -3.41
N TRP A 195 -34.12 -13.46 -2.45
CA TRP A 195 -33.43 -12.21 -2.74
C TRP A 195 -32.07 -12.41 -3.42
N VAL A 196 -31.37 -13.50 -3.10
CA VAL A 196 -29.94 -13.68 -3.46
C VAL A 196 -29.68 -14.92 -4.31
N VAL A 197 -30.74 -15.63 -4.69
CA VAL A 197 -30.72 -16.84 -5.51
C VAL A 197 -31.34 -16.52 -6.87
N GLY A 198 -30.59 -16.81 -7.93
CA GLY A 198 -31.04 -16.61 -9.30
C GLY A 198 -32.11 -17.62 -9.73
N GLU A 199 -32.81 -17.29 -10.81
CA GLU A 199 -33.89 -18.16 -11.35
C GLU A 199 -33.37 -19.50 -11.91
N TYR A 200 -32.09 -19.56 -12.29
CA TYR A 200 -31.41 -20.76 -12.71
C TYR A 200 -29.97 -20.75 -12.18
N ALA A 201 -29.54 -21.88 -11.62
CA ALA A 201 -28.20 -22.09 -11.11
C ALA A 201 -27.43 -23.06 -12.00
N GLY A 202 -26.38 -22.57 -12.65
CA GLY A 202 -25.38 -23.41 -13.33
C GLY A 202 -24.61 -24.27 -12.34
N ILE A 203 -23.78 -25.19 -12.84
CA ILE A 203 -23.06 -26.20 -12.04
C ILE A 203 -22.36 -25.59 -10.81
N GLN A 204 -21.63 -24.48 -10.98
CA GLN A 204 -20.91 -23.78 -9.90
C GLN A 204 -21.83 -23.27 -8.78
N SER A 205 -23.03 -22.82 -9.14
CA SER A 205 -24.01 -22.28 -8.17
C SER A 205 -24.99 -23.33 -7.67
N ASN A 206 -25.09 -24.48 -8.34
CA ASN A 206 -25.92 -25.62 -7.98
C ASN A 206 -25.23 -26.50 -6.92
N VAL A 207 -25.12 -25.94 -5.72
CA VAL A 207 -24.46 -26.56 -4.58
C VAL A 207 -25.49 -26.78 -3.47
N SER A 208 -25.32 -27.81 -2.65
CA SER A 208 -26.20 -28.09 -1.52
C SER A 208 -26.36 -26.89 -0.59
N SER A 209 -27.60 -26.64 -0.12
CA SER A 209 -27.93 -25.57 0.82
C SER A 209 -27.82 -25.98 2.29
N LYS A 210 -27.45 -27.24 2.57
CA LYS A 210 -27.38 -27.81 3.93
C LYS A 210 -26.20 -27.28 4.74
N VAL A 211 -25.14 -26.81 4.07
CA VAL A 211 -23.99 -26.12 4.66
C VAL A 211 -23.74 -24.79 3.94
N PRO A 212 -23.05 -23.82 4.56
CA PRO A 212 -22.57 -22.64 3.86
C PRO A 212 -21.73 -23.00 2.64
N PHE A 213 -21.74 -22.13 1.64
CA PHE A 213 -21.13 -22.39 0.33
C PHE A 213 -19.62 -22.28 0.27
N ALA A 214 -19.03 -21.90 1.39
CA ALA A 214 -17.65 -21.54 1.61
C ALA A 214 -17.39 -21.63 3.11
N HIS A 215 -16.14 -21.83 3.51
CA HIS A 215 -15.68 -21.79 4.91
C HIS A 215 -16.51 -22.71 5.83
N ASN A 216 -16.67 -23.97 5.42
CA ASN A 216 -17.66 -24.89 5.98
C ASN A 216 -17.07 -26.14 6.66
N PHE A 217 -15.73 -26.27 6.79
CA PHE A 217 -15.11 -27.40 7.52
C PHE A 217 -15.77 -27.72 8.87
N HIS A 218 -16.07 -26.70 9.68
CA HIS A 218 -16.72 -26.90 10.99
C HIS A 218 -18.19 -27.36 10.93
N HIS A 219 -18.82 -27.40 9.76
CA HIS A 219 -20.15 -27.99 9.60
C HIS A 219 -20.06 -29.51 9.44
N TYR A 220 -19.03 -30.01 8.75
CA TYR A 220 -18.76 -31.43 8.61
C TYR A 220 -18.22 -32.01 9.93
N VAL A 221 -17.27 -31.32 10.56
CA VAL A 221 -16.67 -31.73 11.84
C VAL A 221 -16.82 -30.60 12.85
N SER A 222 -17.93 -30.63 13.60
CA SER A 222 -18.30 -29.59 14.56
C SER A 222 -17.33 -29.50 15.74
N PRO A 223 -16.66 -28.35 15.95
CA PRO A 223 -15.84 -28.16 17.15
C PRO A 223 -16.64 -28.22 18.44
N ALA A 224 -17.90 -27.77 18.42
CA ALA A 224 -18.79 -27.84 19.58
C ALA A 224 -19.11 -29.29 19.98
N LYS A 225 -19.15 -30.21 19.00
CA LYS A 225 -19.42 -31.64 19.25
C LYS A 225 -18.16 -32.40 19.64
N TYR A 226 -17.04 -32.15 18.95
CA TYR A 226 -15.89 -33.05 19.02
C TYR A 226 -14.69 -32.49 19.78
N PHE A 227 -14.49 -31.18 19.92
CA PHE A 227 -13.20 -30.67 20.41
C PHE A 227 -12.88 -31.04 21.87
N ALA A 228 -13.90 -31.16 22.72
CA ALA A 228 -13.70 -31.47 24.15
C ALA A 228 -13.15 -32.90 24.37
N GLU A 229 -13.62 -33.86 23.56
CA GLU A 229 -13.24 -35.27 23.66
C GLU A 229 -12.14 -35.66 22.66
N HIS A 230 -12.10 -34.97 21.52
CA HIS A 230 -11.23 -35.22 20.38
C HIS A 230 -10.53 -33.95 19.88
N PRO A 231 -9.68 -33.30 20.70
CA PRO A 231 -8.93 -32.12 20.28
C PRO A 231 -8.00 -32.40 19.09
N GLU A 232 -7.57 -33.65 18.89
CA GLU A 232 -6.74 -34.11 17.77
C GLU A 232 -7.40 -34.01 16.39
N TYR A 233 -8.72 -33.83 16.32
CA TYR A 233 -9.44 -33.57 15.06
C TYR A 233 -9.21 -32.16 14.52
N PHE A 234 -8.67 -31.26 15.34
CA PHE A 234 -8.52 -29.84 15.02
C PHE A 234 -7.05 -29.42 14.96
N SER A 235 -6.79 -28.22 14.46
CA SER A 235 -5.44 -27.68 14.27
C SER A 235 -4.58 -27.73 15.53
N MET A 236 -3.33 -28.13 15.34
CA MET A 236 -2.22 -27.87 16.27
C MET A 236 -1.52 -26.57 15.89
N ASP A 237 -1.15 -25.76 16.87
CA ASP A 237 -0.38 -24.52 16.67
C ASP A 237 1.14 -24.73 16.81
N GLU A 238 1.90 -23.62 16.69
CA GLU A 238 3.38 -23.61 16.73
C GLU A 238 3.95 -24.03 18.10
N LYS A 239 3.12 -24.05 19.15
CA LYS A 239 3.51 -24.51 20.50
C LYS A 239 3.19 -25.98 20.73
N GLY A 240 2.57 -26.65 19.76
CA GLY A 240 2.08 -28.02 19.91
C GLY A 240 0.71 -28.11 20.56
N GLU A 241 0.00 -27.00 20.76
CA GLU A 241 -1.30 -26.98 21.42
C GLU A 241 -2.43 -27.15 20.39
N ARG A 242 -3.37 -28.06 20.66
CA ARG A 242 -4.62 -28.17 19.90
C ARG A 242 -5.55 -27.04 20.31
N PHE A 243 -6.12 -26.35 19.33
CA PHE A 243 -6.98 -25.21 19.63
C PHE A 243 -8.28 -25.24 18.85
N CYS A 244 -9.31 -24.68 19.47
CA CYS A 244 -10.59 -24.40 18.85
C CYS A 244 -10.92 -22.94 19.14
N LYS A 245 -11.00 -22.13 18.08
CA LYS A 245 -11.60 -20.80 18.14
C LYS A 245 -12.72 -20.75 17.09
N PRO A 246 -13.99 -20.90 17.49
CA PRO A 246 -15.10 -20.80 16.55
C PRO A 246 -15.29 -19.35 16.09
N GLY A 247 -15.62 -19.17 14.80
CA GLY A 247 -16.07 -17.89 14.22
C GLY A 247 -14.98 -16.81 14.03
N ASN A 248 -15.40 -15.63 13.54
CA ASN A 248 -14.66 -14.43 13.03
C ASN A 248 -13.56 -13.81 13.93
N GLY A 249 -12.91 -14.58 14.81
CA GLY A 249 -11.66 -14.19 15.45
C GLY A 249 -10.51 -14.12 14.44
N ARG A 250 -9.43 -13.41 14.79
CA ARG A 250 -8.29 -13.16 13.87
C ARG A 250 -7.55 -14.43 13.39
N ARG A 251 -7.88 -15.63 13.89
CA ARG A 251 -7.32 -16.96 13.57
C ARG A 251 -8.25 -18.09 14.04
N PRO A 252 -9.29 -18.50 13.28
CA PRO A 252 -10.08 -19.66 13.66
C PRO A 252 -9.25 -20.95 13.56
N ALA A 253 -9.69 -22.00 14.24
CA ALA A 253 -9.11 -23.33 14.03
C ALA A 253 -9.51 -23.88 12.66
N GLN A 254 -8.70 -24.79 12.13
CA GLN A 254 -9.02 -25.67 11.00
C GLN A 254 -9.12 -27.12 11.50
N LEU A 255 -9.28 -28.06 10.56
CA LEU A 255 -9.25 -29.49 10.83
C LEU A 255 -7.83 -30.07 10.67
N CYS A 256 -7.54 -31.13 11.42
CA CYS A 256 -6.35 -31.96 11.23
C CYS A 256 -6.59 -32.90 10.04
N LEU A 257 -6.14 -32.49 8.85
CA LEU A 257 -6.48 -33.17 7.59
C LEU A 257 -5.88 -34.56 7.41
N THR A 258 -4.87 -34.93 8.21
CA THR A 258 -4.27 -36.28 8.20
C THR A 258 -4.90 -37.23 9.20
N ASN A 259 -5.88 -36.79 10.00
CA ASN A 259 -6.54 -37.66 10.97
C ASN A 259 -7.62 -38.50 10.25
N PRO A 260 -7.56 -39.85 10.30
CA PRO A 260 -8.49 -40.71 9.56
C PRO A 260 -9.95 -40.58 10.03
N ASP A 261 -10.20 -40.25 11.30
CA ASP A 261 -11.56 -40.06 11.80
C ASP A 261 -12.20 -38.78 11.26
N VAL A 262 -11.41 -37.71 11.06
CA VAL A 262 -11.90 -36.47 10.43
C VAL A 262 -12.41 -36.74 9.01
N LEU A 263 -11.65 -37.53 8.23
CA LEU A 263 -12.05 -38.00 6.90
C LEU A 263 -13.35 -38.83 6.95
N ARG A 264 -13.41 -39.82 7.85
CA ARG A 264 -14.58 -40.68 8.02
C ARG A 264 -15.83 -39.89 8.39
N ILE A 265 -15.76 -39.03 9.41
CA ILE A 265 -16.88 -38.21 9.88
C ILE A 265 -17.40 -37.30 8.76
N THR A 266 -16.49 -36.76 7.95
CA THR A 266 -16.87 -35.90 6.82
C THR A 266 -17.56 -36.69 5.71
N LEU A 267 -17.09 -37.89 5.38
CA LEU A 267 -17.74 -38.79 4.43
C LEU A 267 -19.14 -39.19 4.90
N ASP A 268 -19.29 -39.58 6.17
CA ASP A 268 -20.58 -39.96 6.75
C ASP A 268 -21.58 -38.80 6.66
N PHE A 269 -21.17 -37.60 7.08
CA PHE A 269 -22.01 -36.40 6.98
C PHE A 269 -22.35 -36.04 5.52
N LEU A 270 -21.40 -36.19 4.59
CA LEU A 270 -21.61 -35.91 3.18
C LEU A 270 -22.62 -36.87 2.55
N ARG A 271 -22.59 -38.17 2.90
CA ARG A 271 -23.59 -39.15 2.45
C ARG A 271 -24.98 -38.77 2.94
N ASP A 272 -25.14 -38.50 4.24
CA ASP A 272 -26.41 -38.07 4.83
C ASP A 272 -26.96 -36.82 4.11
N MET A 273 -26.07 -35.88 3.79
CA MET A 273 -26.41 -34.66 3.07
C MET A 273 -26.89 -34.95 1.64
N ILE A 274 -26.17 -35.80 0.89
CA ILE A 274 -26.54 -36.20 -0.49
C ILE A 274 -27.89 -36.91 -0.50
N GLU A 275 -28.10 -37.89 0.38
CA GLU A 275 -29.36 -38.63 0.48
C GLU A 275 -30.53 -37.70 0.84
N SER A 276 -30.31 -36.78 1.78
CA SER A 276 -31.31 -35.78 2.17
C SER A 276 -31.69 -34.85 1.01
N ASP A 277 -30.71 -34.43 0.20
CA ASP A 277 -30.94 -33.59 -0.97
C ASP A 277 -31.71 -34.34 -2.07
N ARG A 278 -31.37 -35.60 -2.32
CA ARG A 278 -32.04 -36.43 -3.35
C ARG A 278 -33.47 -36.79 -2.99
N LYS A 279 -33.79 -36.97 -1.71
CA LYS A 279 -35.14 -37.37 -1.26
C LYS A 279 -36.23 -36.34 -1.57
N ASN A 280 -35.88 -35.06 -1.66
CA ASN A 280 -36.85 -33.95 -1.68
C ASN A 280 -36.81 -33.12 -2.96
N LYS A 281 -36.07 -33.55 -3.98
CA LYS A 281 -35.84 -32.80 -5.22
C LYS A 281 -35.94 -33.71 -6.42
N SER A 282 -36.44 -33.17 -7.54
CA SER A 282 -36.36 -33.86 -8.84
C SER A 282 -34.89 -33.98 -9.28
N GLU A 283 -34.59 -34.95 -10.15
CA GLU A 283 -33.23 -35.19 -10.65
C GLU A 283 -32.62 -33.94 -11.32
N GLU A 284 -33.43 -33.15 -12.03
CA GLU A 284 -32.99 -31.89 -12.65
C GLU A 284 -32.58 -30.81 -11.62
N GLU A 285 -33.03 -30.94 -10.38
CA GLU A 285 -32.83 -30.01 -9.26
C GLU A 285 -31.85 -30.52 -8.19
N TRP A 286 -31.30 -31.73 -8.36
CA TRP A 286 -30.27 -32.24 -7.47
C TRP A 286 -29.03 -31.33 -7.47
N PRO A 287 -28.41 -31.07 -6.29
CA PRO A 287 -27.11 -30.42 -6.25
C PRO A 287 -26.07 -31.24 -7.01
N LEU A 288 -25.31 -30.55 -7.88
CA LEU A 288 -24.23 -31.17 -8.66
C LEU A 288 -22.86 -31.00 -7.99
N VAL A 289 -22.76 -30.03 -7.08
CA VAL A 289 -21.52 -29.70 -6.38
C VAL A 289 -21.73 -29.75 -4.87
N TYR A 290 -20.76 -30.34 -4.16
CA TYR A 290 -20.68 -30.28 -2.70
C TYR A 290 -19.38 -29.60 -2.30
N ASP A 291 -19.50 -28.51 -1.54
CA ASP A 291 -18.36 -27.68 -1.14
C ASP A 291 -17.78 -28.15 0.19
N ILE A 292 -16.46 -28.33 0.24
CA ILE A 292 -15.69 -28.70 1.43
C ILE A 292 -14.47 -27.77 1.48
N SER A 293 -14.56 -26.70 2.26
CA SER A 293 -13.58 -25.61 2.22
C SER A 293 -13.15 -25.08 3.58
N ALA A 294 -11.88 -24.69 3.62
CA ALA A 294 -11.16 -24.19 4.79
C ALA A 294 -11.85 -22.98 5.43
N MET A 295 -11.75 -22.84 6.76
CA MET A 295 -12.25 -21.66 7.47
C MET A 295 -11.43 -20.40 7.08
N ASP A 296 -12.06 -19.23 7.05
CA ASP A 296 -11.39 -17.97 6.65
C ASP A 296 -10.40 -17.46 7.72
N GLY A 297 -9.44 -16.60 7.34
CA GLY A 297 -8.60 -15.85 8.29
C GLY A 297 -7.51 -16.66 9.03
N SER A 298 -7.20 -17.87 8.58
CA SER A 298 -6.12 -18.71 9.15
C SER A 298 -4.80 -18.58 8.36
N ARG A 299 -3.70 -19.13 8.90
CA ARG A 299 -2.36 -19.10 8.27
C ARG A 299 -1.85 -20.47 7.82
N TYR A 300 -2.46 -21.54 8.31
CA TYR A 300 -2.11 -22.94 8.05
C TYR A 300 -3.32 -23.82 8.40
N PHE A 301 -3.29 -25.08 7.95
CA PHE A 301 -4.27 -26.10 8.36
C PHE A 301 -3.95 -26.66 9.76
N CYS A 302 -2.79 -27.29 9.94
CA CYS A 302 -2.40 -27.91 11.19
C CYS A 302 -0.88 -28.09 11.20
N LEU A 303 -0.24 -27.93 12.37
CA LEU A 303 1.21 -28.10 12.53
C LEU A 303 1.59 -29.42 13.22
N CYS A 304 0.69 -30.41 13.27
CA CYS A 304 1.06 -31.74 13.75
C CYS A 304 2.09 -32.40 12.81
N PRO A 305 2.94 -33.32 13.31
CA PRO A 305 4.05 -33.88 12.54
C PRO A 305 3.64 -34.43 11.17
N GLU A 306 2.48 -35.09 11.09
CA GLU A 306 1.96 -35.70 9.86
C GLU A 306 1.52 -34.64 8.83
N CYS A 307 0.79 -33.62 9.28
CA CYS A 307 0.37 -32.50 8.43
C CYS A 307 1.58 -31.67 7.94
N GLU A 308 2.55 -31.44 8.82
CA GLU A 308 3.79 -30.74 8.50
C GLU A 308 4.64 -31.51 7.48
N ALA A 309 4.73 -32.83 7.61
CA ALA A 309 5.50 -33.67 6.69
C ALA A 309 5.03 -33.50 5.24
N ILE A 310 3.71 -33.46 5.02
CA ILE A 310 3.14 -33.22 3.68
C ILE A 310 3.31 -31.76 3.27
N THR A 311 3.02 -30.81 4.17
CA THR A 311 3.09 -29.37 3.87
C THR A 311 4.49 -28.92 3.47
N LYS A 312 5.56 -29.47 4.08
CA LYS A 312 6.95 -29.15 3.74
C LYS A 312 7.31 -29.55 2.30
N VAL A 313 6.76 -30.65 1.81
CA VAL A 313 7.02 -31.16 0.46
C VAL A 313 6.11 -30.49 -0.56
N GLU A 314 4.80 -30.52 -0.32
CA GLU A 314 3.76 -30.20 -1.31
C GLU A 314 3.05 -28.86 -1.06
N GLY A 315 3.34 -28.17 0.04
CA GLY A 315 2.60 -26.98 0.46
C GLY A 315 1.21 -27.30 1.04
N HIS A 316 0.48 -26.26 1.44
CA HIS A 316 -0.83 -26.41 2.08
C HIS A 316 -1.91 -26.96 1.15
N SER A 317 -1.90 -26.57 -0.12
CA SER A 317 -2.79 -27.12 -1.15
C SER A 317 -2.52 -28.61 -1.38
N GLY A 318 -1.25 -29.01 -1.33
CA GLY A 318 -0.85 -30.42 -1.39
C GLY A 318 -1.35 -31.24 -0.22
N LEU A 319 -1.23 -30.72 1.01
CA LEU A 319 -1.84 -31.33 2.20
C LEU A 319 -3.36 -31.47 2.02
N LEU A 320 -4.04 -30.40 1.62
CA LEU A 320 -5.49 -30.37 1.41
C LEU A 320 -5.94 -31.42 0.39
N LEU A 321 -5.29 -31.50 -0.76
CA LEU A 321 -5.66 -32.43 -1.82
C LEU A 321 -5.31 -33.87 -1.46
N LYS A 322 -4.07 -34.13 -1.03
CA LYS A 322 -3.56 -35.48 -0.80
C LYS A 322 -4.22 -36.16 0.38
N ALA A 323 -4.35 -35.46 1.51
CA ALA A 323 -4.80 -36.09 2.75
C ALA A 323 -6.33 -36.08 2.89
N TYR A 324 -7.04 -35.19 2.18
CA TYR A 324 -8.44 -34.90 2.48
C TYR A 324 -9.35 -34.89 1.25
N ILE A 325 -9.15 -33.97 0.31
CA ILE A 325 -10.13 -33.75 -0.76
C ILE A 325 -10.13 -34.87 -1.81
N ASN A 326 -8.97 -35.36 -2.28
CA ASN A 326 -8.94 -36.45 -3.25
C ASN A 326 -9.56 -37.75 -2.70
N PRO A 327 -9.21 -38.22 -1.48
CA PRO A 327 -9.86 -39.40 -0.89
C PRO A 327 -11.38 -39.27 -0.78
N ILE A 328 -11.89 -38.09 -0.39
CA ILE A 328 -13.34 -37.83 -0.34
C ILE A 328 -13.94 -37.94 -1.75
N ALA A 329 -13.35 -37.25 -2.72
CA ALA A 329 -13.87 -37.18 -4.07
C ALA A 329 -13.88 -38.54 -4.78
N GLU A 330 -12.83 -39.34 -4.66
CA GLU A 330 -12.76 -40.69 -5.21
C GLU A 330 -13.80 -41.64 -4.59
N THR A 331 -14.06 -41.49 -3.29
CA THR A 331 -15.08 -42.29 -2.60
C THR A 331 -16.48 -41.94 -3.10
N ILE A 332 -16.79 -40.64 -3.14
CA ILE A 332 -18.10 -40.14 -3.59
C ILE A 332 -18.34 -40.43 -5.07
N ALA A 333 -17.31 -40.38 -5.94
CA ALA A 333 -17.47 -40.71 -7.36
C ALA A 333 -17.97 -42.13 -7.61
N LYS A 334 -17.59 -43.09 -6.75
CA LYS A 334 -18.00 -44.50 -6.85
C LYS A 334 -19.45 -44.70 -6.43
N GLU A 335 -19.88 -44.00 -5.38
CA GLU A 335 -21.23 -44.12 -4.81
C GLU A 335 -22.26 -43.26 -5.57
N TYR A 336 -21.82 -42.10 -6.06
CA TYR A 336 -22.66 -41.04 -6.63
C TYR A 336 -22.00 -40.45 -7.90
N PRO A 337 -22.03 -41.18 -9.02
CA PRO A 337 -21.38 -40.75 -10.26
C PRO A 337 -21.96 -39.40 -10.74
N GLY A 338 -21.08 -38.53 -11.25
CA GLY A 338 -21.44 -37.21 -11.76
C GLY A 338 -21.46 -36.08 -10.73
N LEU A 339 -21.26 -36.37 -9.43
CA LEU A 339 -21.09 -35.33 -8.41
C LEU A 339 -19.67 -34.77 -8.37
N MET A 340 -19.57 -33.47 -8.12
CA MET A 340 -18.30 -32.76 -7.99
C MET A 340 -18.05 -32.33 -6.54
N ILE A 341 -16.82 -32.52 -6.06
CA ILE A 341 -16.36 -31.95 -4.78
C ILE A 341 -15.62 -30.65 -5.09
N ARG A 342 -15.99 -29.56 -4.42
CA ARG A 342 -15.34 -28.26 -4.60
C ARG A 342 -14.57 -27.86 -3.35
N THR A 343 -13.37 -27.30 -3.52
CA THR A 343 -12.56 -26.73 -2.43
C THR A 343 -11.84 -25.46 -2.88
N PHE A 344 -11.31 -24.69 -1.94
CA PHE A 344 -10.63 -23.42 -2.25
C PHE A 344 -9.12 -23.57 -2.44
N ALA A 345 -8.59 -22.87 -3.45
CA ALA A 345 -7.22 -22.40 -3.48
C ALA A 345 -7.21 -20.91 -3.09
N TYR A 346 -7.12 -20.65 -1.79
CA TYR A 346 -7.30 -19.32 -1.20
C TYR A 346 -6.34 -19.10 -0.02
N SER A 347 -5.93 -17.84 0.19
CA SER A 347 -5.09 -17.41 1.31
C SER A 347 -3.79 -18.23 1.41
N PHE A 348 -3.54 -18.91 2.52
CA PHE A 348 -2.34 -19.73 2.74
C PHE A 348 -2.27 -20.99 1.87
N ALA A 349 -3.38 -21.43 1.28
CA ALA A 349 -3.46 -22.57 0.37
C ALA A 349 -3.59 -22.15 -1.11
N GLU A 350 -3.29 -20.89 -1.44
CA GLU A 350 -3.38 -20.35 -2.82
C GLU A 350 -2.38 -20.98 -3.79
N LYS A 351 -1.21 -21.41 -3.31
CA LYS A 351 -0.12 -21.88 -4.17
C LYS A 351 -0.43 -23.28 -4.67
N PRO A 352 -0.24 -23.59 -5.96
CA PRO A 352 -0.42 -24.94 -6.46
C PRO A 352 0.57 -25.92 -5.79
N PRO A 353 0.18 -27.19 -5.59
CA PRO A 353 1.08 -28.22 -5.09
C PRO A 353 2.19 -28.53 -6.11
N LYS A 354 3.22 -29.29 -5.68
CA LYS A 354 4.35 -29.62 -6.56
C LYS A 354 4.07 -30.85 -7.41
N THR A 355 3.59 -31.94 -6.79
CA THR A 355 3.40 -33.23 -7.45
C THR A 355 1.98 -33.77 -7.32
N VAL A 356 1.25 -33.36 -6.28
CA VAL A 356 -0.15 -33.79 -6.07
C VAL A 356 -1.05 -33.17 -7.13
N ARG A 357 -1.95 -33.98 -7.72
CA ARG A 357 -2.92 -33.53 -8.71
C ARG A 357 -4.35 -33.72 -8.18
N PRO A 358 -5.28 -32.78 -8.41
CA PRO A 358 -6.68 -33.02 -8.10
C PRO A 358 -7.24 -34.13 -9.00
N VAL A 359 -8.17 -34.93 -8.48
CA VAL A 359 -8.88 -35.95 -9.26
C VAL A 359 -9.99 -35.34 -10.11
N GLU A 360 -10.49 -36.06 -11.12
CA GLU A 360 -11.38 -35.52 -12.17
C GLU A 360 -12.67 -34.87 -11.64
N ASN A 361 -13.22 -35.40 -10.54
CA ASN A 361 -14.43 -34.88 -9.91
C ASN A 361 -14.14 -33.83 -8.80
N VAL A 362 -12.95 -33.22 -8.81
CA VAL A 362 -12.60 -32.10 -7.92
C VAL A 362 -12.55 -30.78 -8.69
N ILE A 363 -13.27 -29.78 -8.18
CA ILE A 363 -13.20 -28.39 -8.64
C ILE A 363 -12.30 -27.61 -7.69
N ILE A 364 -11.27 -26.97 -8.23
CA ILE A 364 -10.47 -25.98 -7.51
C ILE A 364 -11.12 -24.62 -7.73
N TYR A 365 -11.73 -24.09 -6.68
CA TYR A 365 -12.23 -22.73 -6.67
C TYR A 365 -11.07 -21.79 -6.32
N TYR A 366 -10.39 -21.29 -7.35
CA TYR A 366 -9.18 -20.46 -7.22
C TYR A 366 -9.56 -19.00 -7.02
N ALA A 367 -9.08 -18.40 -5.94
CA ALA A 367 -9.37 -17.01 -5.59
C ALA A 367 -8.16 -16.11 -5.85
N ASP A 368 -8.28 -15.19 -6.82
CA ASP A 368 -7.21 -14.24 -7.14
C ASP A 368 -7.21 -13.06 -6.15
N LEU A 369 -6.41 -13.19 -5.09
CA LEU A 369 -6.53 -12.35 -3.89
C LEU A 369 -6.44 -10.85 -4.16
N TYR A 370 -7.49 -10.11 -3.75
CA TYR A 370 -7.68 -8.64 -3.79
C TYR A 370 -6.49 -7.77 -3.28
N LEU A 371 -5.54 -8.37 -2.55
CA LEU A 371 -4.38 -7.70 -1.96
C LEU A 371 -3.16 -7.64 -2.89
N ARG A 372 -3.14 -8.39 -3.99
CA ARG A 372 -1.92 -8.61 -4.78
C ARG A 372 -2.11 -8.41 -6.28
N ALA A 373 -3.29 -8.71 -6.81
CA ALA A 373 -3.59 -8.49 -8.21
C ALA A 373 -4.00 -7.04 -8.48
N ASP A 374 -3.69 -6.59 -9.68
CA ASP A 374 -4.16 -5.36 -10.28
C ASP A 374 -5.46 -5.65 -11.03
N TYR A 375 -6.54 -4.98 -10.65
CA TYR A 375 -7.90 -5.30 -11.15
C TYR A 375 -8.35 -4.46 -12.32
N TYR A 376 -7.58 -3.45 -12.68
CA TYR A 376 -7.94 -2.51 -13.74
C TYR A 376 -7.11 -2.74 -14.99
N ARG A 377 -6.07 -3.57 -14.90
CA ARG A 377 -5.29 -4.05 -16.04
C ARG A 377 -5.34 -5.57 -16.12
N PRO A 378 -5.26 -6.16 -17.33
CA PRO A 378 -5.38 -7.59 -17.51
C PRO A 378 -4.41 -8.41 -16.65
N LEU A 379 -4.75 -9.64 -16.31
CA LEU A 379 -3.89 -10.62 -15.64
C LEU A 379 -2.58 -10.88 -16.42
N THR A 380 -2.58 -10.64 -17.74
CA THR A 380 -1.39 -10.70 -18.61
C THR A 380 -0.44 -9.51 -18.48
N SER A 381 -0.83 -8.45 -17.77
CA SER A 381 0.02 -7.29 -17.49
C SER A 381 1.24 -7.66 -16.66
N GLU A 382 2.36 -6.95 -16.85
CA GLU A 382 3.58 -7.15 -16.05
C GLU A 382 3.32 -6.97 -14.54
N PHE A 383 2.41 -6.06 -14.17
CA PHE A 383 2.01 -5.85 -12.78
C PHE A 383 1.38 -7.09 -12.13
N ASN A 384 0.82 -7.99 -12.94
CA ASN A 384 0.13 -9.21 -12.56
C ASN A 384 0.94 -10.49 -12.81
N ARG A 385 2.23 -10.40 -13.19
CA ARG A 385 3.06 -11.58 -13.54
C ARG A 385 2.99 -12.71 -12.51
N ASN A 386 3.09 -12.37 -11.21
CA ASN A 386 3.07 -13.38 -10.14
C ASN A 386 1.70 -14.07 -10.01
N GLN A 387 0.60 -13.33 -10.26
CA GLN A 387 -0.76 -13.86 -10.22
C GLN A 387 -1.01 -14.79 -11.41
N LEU A 388 -0.53 -14.39 -12.60
CA LEU A 388 -0.56 -15.21 -13.79
C LEU A 388 0.25 -16.51 -13.63
N GLU A 389 1.42 -16.45 -12.99
CA GLU A 389 2.22 -17.64 -12.66
C GLU A 389 1.48 -18.62 -11.75
N LEU A 390 0.78 -18.13 -10.71
CA LEU A 390 -0.03 -18.97 -9.82
C LEU A 390 -1.19 -19.63 -10.56
N PHE A 391 -1.92 -18.86 -11.38
CA PHE A 391 -2.98 -19.37 -12.24
C PHE A 391 -2.48 -20.47 -13.18
N ASN A 392 -1.38 -20.22 -13.89
CA ASN A 392 -0.77 -21.18 -14.79
C ASN A 392 -0.23 -22.42 -14.07
N GLY A 393 0.26 -22.27 -12.83
CA GLY A 393 0.70 -23.40 -12.01
C GLY A 393 -0.47 -24.33 -11.63
N TRP A 394 -1.64 -23.79 -11.29
CA TRP A 394 -2.84 -24.59 -11.07
C TRP A 394 -3.28 -25.34 -12.33
N LYS A 395 -3.19 -24.70 -13.49
CA LYS A 395 -3.42 -25.38 -14.76
C LYS A 395 -2.42 -26.50 -15.02
N ALA A 396 -1.13 -26.29 -14.74
CA ALA A 396 -0.08 -27.28 -14.97
C ALA A 396 -0.25 -28.56 -14.12
N VAL A 397 -0.90 -28.47 -12.96
CA VAL A 397 -1.25 -29.64 -12.16
C VAL A 397 -2.52 -30.35 -12.62
N GLY A 398 -3.20 -29.85 -13.66
CA GLY A 398 -4.41 -30.44 -14.23
C GLY A 398 -5.69 -30.07 -13.48
N ALA A 399 -5.71 -28.95 -12.76
CA ALA A 399 -6.89 -28.53 -12.01
C ALA A 399 -8.05 -28.11 -12.92
N ARG A 400 -9.26 -28.57 -12.57
CA ARG A 400 -10.51 -28.00 -13.06
C ARG A 400 -10.80 -26.72 -12.27
N ILE A 401 -10.54 -25.57 -12.91
CA ILE A 401 -10.57 -24.26 -12.24
C ILE A 401 -11.94 -23.61 -12.41
N TYR A 402 -12.56 -23.26 -11.29
CA TYR A 402 -13.53 -22.16 -11.20
C TYR A 402 -12.84 -20.97 -10.55
N LEU A 403 -12.98 -19.78 -11.13
CA LEU A 403 -12.32 -18.58 -10.66
C LEU A 403 -13.24 -17.77 -9.75
N TRP A 404 -12.69 -17.30 -8.63
CA TRP A 404 -13.21 -16.21 -7.82
C TRP A 404 -12.30 -15.00 -8.02
N ASP A 405 -12.78 -14.03 -8.77
CA ASP A 405 -12.04 -12.82 -9.11
C ASP A 405 -12.62 -11.61 -8.34
N TYR A 406 -11.76 -10.68 -7.94
CA TYR A 406 -12.14 -9.53 -7.11
C TYR A 406 -12.01 -8.24 -7.90
N TRP A 407 -13.01 -7.93 -8.72
CA TRP A 407 -13.06 -6.67 -9.46
C TRP A 407 -13.33 -5.46 -8.51
N ASN A 408 -13.84 -4.35 -9.04
CA ASN A 408 -14.15 -3.15 -8.26
C ASN A 408 -15.25 -3.39 -7.20
N MET A 409 -14.85 -3.55 -5.93
CA MET A 409 -15.75 -3.70 -4.80
C MET A 409 -16.17 -2.34 -4.23
N GLY A 410 -17.41 -1.95 -4.48
CA GLY A 410 -18.08 -0.71 -4.00
C GLY A 410 -18.53 -0.75 -2.55
N GLY A 411 -17.97 -1.62 -1.72
CA GLY A 411 -18.31 -1.63 -0.30
C GLY A 411 -17.85 -0.32 0.37
N PRO A 412 -18.55 0.17 1.43
CA PRO A 412 -18.18 1.41 2.13
C PRO A 412 -16.77 1.37 2.76
N HIS A 413 -16.15 0.19 2.89
CA HIS A 413 -14.78 0.01 3.37
C HIS A 413 -13.73 -0.11 2.23
N TYR A 414 -14.16 -0.31 0.99
CA TYR A 414 -13.30 -0.60 -0.16
C TYR A 414 -13.28 0.55 -1.16
N PHE A 415 -14.41 1.25 -1.33
CA PHE A 415 -14.57 2.42 -2.19
C PHE A 415 -14.67 3.71 -1.36
N SER A 416 -13.72 3.93 -0.45
CA SER A 416 -13.64 5.14 0.38
C SER A 416 -12.18 5.62 0.49
N PRO A 417 -11.85 6.86 0.05
CA PRO A 417 -12.71 7.76 -0.74
C PRO A 417 -13.14 7.12 -2.08
N PRO A 418 -14.22 7.61 -2.72
CA PRO A 418 -14.60 7.19 -4.08
C PRO A 418 -13.45 7.45 -5.08
N ARG A 419 -13.55 6.90 -6.29
CA ARG A 419 -12.53 7.06 -7.34
C ARG A 419 -13.20 7.10 -8.72
N ILE A 420 -12.62 7.85 -9.66
CA ILE A 420 -13.06 7.84 -11.06
C ILE A 420 -12.17 6.86 -11.84
N GLU A 421 -12.73 5.71 -12.22
CA GLU A 421 -11.98 4.56 -12.74
C GLU A 421 -12.83 3.66 -13.63
N THR A 422 -12.20 2.75 -14.36
CA THR A 422 -12.87 1.69 -15.13
C THR A 422 -12.01 0.43 -15.17
N GLY A 423 -12.63 -0.74 -14.99
CA GLY A 423 -11.98 -2.04 -15.11
C GLY A 423 -12.22 -2.73 -16.46
N ILE A 424 -12.87 -2.04 -17.41
CA ILE A 424 -13.44 -2.70 -18.59
C ILE A 424 -12.41 -3.46 -19.43
N ASP A 425 -11.20 -2.91 -19.60
CA ASP A 425 -10.15 -3.54 -20.40
C ASP A 425 -9.57 -4.79 -19.73
N ALA A 426 -9.44 -4.79 -18.40
CA ALA A 426 -9.08 -5.99 -17.64
C ALA A 426 -10.17 -7.07 -17.78
N ILE A 427 -11.43 -6.70 -17.55
CA ILE A 427 -12.59 -7.59 -17.68
C ILE A 427 -12.61 -8.28 -19.05
N ILE A 428 -12.44 -7.51 -20.13
CA ILE A 428 -12.46 -8.02 -21.50
C ILE A 428 -11.33 -9.04 -21.73
N GLU A 429 -10.09 -8.67 -21.41
CA GLU A 429 -8.93 -9.50 -21.70
C GLU A 429 -8.82 -10.72 -20.78
N ASP A 430 -9.27 -10.60 -19.53
CA ASP A 430 -9.28 -11.69 -18.56
C ASP A 430 -10.33 -12.74 -18.91
N ILE A 431 -11.55 -12.34 -19.30
CA ILE A 431 -12.55 -13.28 -19.81
C ILE A 431 -12.02 -14.05 -21.02
N LYS A 432 -11.34 -13.37 -21.96
CA LYS A 432 -10.70 -14.02 -23.12
C LYS A 432 -9.62 -15.01 -22.68
N LEU A 433 -8.76 -14.62 -21.74
CA LEU A 433 -7.73 -15.48 -21.19
C LEU A 433 -8.33 -16.72 -20.52
N PHE A 434 -9.38 -16.55 -19.71
CA PHE A 434 -10.03 -17.62 -18.98
C PHE A 434 -10.71 -18.62 -19.92
N ALA A 435 -11.46 -18.13 -20.91
CA ALA A 435 -12.07 -18.98 -21.93
C ALA A 435 -11.01 -19.76 -22.73
N LYS A 436 -9.97 -19.08 -23.22
CA LYS A 436 -8.82 -19.73 -23.90
C LYS A 436 -8.12 -20.74 -23.01
N SER A 437 -8.15 -20.51 -21.71
CA SER A 437 -7.47 -21.34 -20.72
C SER A 437 -8.26 -22.55 -20.25
N GLY A 438 -9.51 -22.73 -20.67
CA GLY A 438 -10.36 -23.83 -20.21
C GLY A 438 -10.89 -23.64 -18.79
N VAL A 439 -10.98 -22.40 -18.31
CA VAL A 439 -11.68 -22.09 -17.04
C VAL A 439 -13.17 -22.36 -17.24
N GLU A 440 -13.73 -23.23 -16.40
CA GLU A 440 -15.11 -23.71 -16.55
C GLU A 440 -16.13 -22.82 -15.81
N GLY A 441 -15.66 -21.92 -14.94
CA GLY A 441 -16.53 -21.01 -14.20
C GLY A 441 -15.83 -19.74 -13.75
N VAL A 442 -16.53 -18.62 -13.84
CA VAL A 442 -16.07 -17.31 -13.38
C VAL A 442 -17.13 -16.73 -12.46
N MET A 443 -16.71 -16.40 -11.24
CA MET A 443 -17.44 -15.56 -10.32
C MET A 443 -16.61 -14.33 -10.00
N THR A 444 -17.21 -13.15 -10.13
CA THR A 444 -16.52 -11.88 -9.90
C THR A 444 -17.22 -11.08 -8.82
N GLU A 445 -16.46 -10.54 -7.86
CA GLU A 445 -16.96 -9.55 -6.91
C GLU A 445 -16.87 -8.15 -7.52
N TYR A 446 -18.02 -7.58 -7.86
CA TYR A 446 -18.17 -6.26 -8.44
C TYR A 446 -19.27 -5.48 -7.73
N GLY A 447 -19.23 -5.40 -6.40
CA GLY A 447 -20.32 -4.80 -5.63
C GLY A 447 -20.51 -3.31 -5.94
N ILE A 448 -21.75 -2.83 -6.07
CA ILE A 448 -22.02 -1.40 -6.22
C ILE A 448 -22.05 -0.67 -4.86
N ASP A 449 -21.48 0.53 -4.78
CA ASP A 449 -21.73 1.44 -3.64
C ASP A 449 -23.11 2.11 -3.82
N PRO A 450 -24.05 1.97 -2.87
CA PRO A 450 -25.39 2.52 -3.03
C PRO A 450 -25.47 4.04 -2.88
N LEU A 451 -24.46 4.68 -2.29
CA LEU A 451 -24.40 6.12 -2.09
C LEU A 451 -23.61 6.81 -3.21
N LYS A 452 -22.47 6.23 -3.58
CA LYS A 452 -21.50 6.78 -4.54
C LYS A 452 -21.16 5.72 -5.59
N PRO A 453 -22.10 5.40 -6.49
CA PRO A 453 -21.95 4.28 -7.43
C PRO A 453 -20.76 4.49 -8.36
N GLN A 454 -20.02 3.42 -8.63
CA GLN A 454 -18.88 3.48 -9.55
C GLN A 454 -19.35 3.81 -10.96
N MET A 455 -18.54 4.58 -11.69
CA MET A 455 -18.87 4.95 -13.07
C MET A 455 -18.90 3.72 -13.97
N PHE A 456 -19.78 3.73 -14.97
CA PHE A 456 -19.92 2.67 -15.97
C PHE A 456 -20.21 1.26 -15.39
N PHE A 457 -20.70 1.18 -14.16
CA PHE A 457 -20.99 -0.09 -13.49
C PHE A 457 -21.89 -1.03 -14.30
N ALA A 458 -22.95 -0.48 -14.89
CA ALA A 458 -23.90 -1.23 -15.70
C ALA A 458 -23.28 -1.69 -17.04
N LEU A 459 -22.39 -0.88 -17.63
CA LEU A 459 -21.64 -1.24 -18.85
C LEU A 459 -20.75 -2.44 -18.59
N ASP A 460 -19.93 -2.39 -17.54
CA ASP A 460 -18.98 -3.44 -17.19
C ASP A 460 -19.71 -4.78 -16.96
N ASN A 461 -20.83 -4.74 -16.24
CA ASN A 461 -21.70 -5.91 -16.05
C ASN A 461 -22.23 -6.47 -17.37
N TYR A 462 -22.76 -5.61 -18.25
CA TYR A 462 -23.32 -6.02 -19.53
C TYR A 462 -22.25 -6.66 -20.42
N VAL A 463 -21.10 -6.01 -20.61
CA VAL A 463 -20.00 -6.52 -21.44
C VAL A 463 -19.46 -7.83 -20.87
N ALA A 464 -19.28 -7.92 -19.56
CA ALA A 464 -18.82 -9.15 -18.91
C ALA A 464 -19.76 -10.33 -19.18
N LEU A 465 -21.08 -10.17 -18.97
CA LEU A 465 -22.05 -11.23 -19.19
C LEU A 465 -22.10 -11.68 -20.65
N GLN A 466 -22.02 -10.72 -21.58
CA GLN A 466 -22.01 -10.97 -23.02
C GLN A 466 -20.77 -11.76 -23.47
N LEU A 467 -19.58 -11.38 -23.00
CA LEU A 467 -18.33 -12.07 -23.35
C LEU A 467 -18.17 -13.42 -22.66
N MET A 468 -18.65 -13.58 -21.42
CA MET A 468 -18.64 -14.88 -20.76
C MET A 468 -19.55 -15.88 -21.47
N TYR A 469 -20.65 -15.41 -22.07
CA TYR A 469 -21.50 -16.24 -22.92
C TYR A 469 -20.84 -16.51 -24.29
N ASP A 470 -20.34 -15.49 -24.97
CA ASP A 470 -19.67 -15.63 -26.27
C ASP A 470 -18.44 -14.72 -26.37
N VAL A 471 -17.28 -15.34 -26.19
CA VAL A 471 -15.98 -14.64 -26.16
C VAL A 471 -15.52 -14.17 -27.55
N SER A 472 -16.20 -14.62 -28.61
CA SER A 472 -15.89 -14.20 -29.99
C SER A 472 -16.53 -12.86 -30.36
N GLN A 473 -17.45 -12.33 -29.54
CA GLN A 473 -18.08 -11.04 -29.77
C GLN A 473 -17.05 -9.91 -29.74
N ASN A 474 -17.25 -8.88 -30.59
CA ASN A 474 -16.44 -7.68 -30.59
C ASN A 474 -16.77 -6.81 -29.35
N PRO A 475 -15.83 -6.62 -28.40
CA PRO A 475 -16.10 -5.85 -27.19
C PRO A 475 -16.44 -4.38 -27.47
N GLU A 476 -15.81 -3.75 -28.47
CA GLU A 476 -16.10 -2.35 -28.81
C GLU A 476 -17.51 -2.17 -29.37
N MET A 477 -18.03 -3.16 -30.12
CA MET A 477 -19.42 -3.13 -30.56
C MET A 477 -20.40 -3.29 -29.38
N LEU A 478 -20.06 -4.10 -28.38
CA LEU A 478 -20.87 -4.23 -27.17
C LEU A 478 -20.90 -2.91 -26.39
N ILE A 479 -19.74 -2.25 -26.25
CA ILE A 479 -19.63 -0.93 -25.63
C ILE A 479 -20.47 0.09 -26.40
N ASP A 480 -20.32 0.20 -27.72
CA ASP A 480 -21.06 1.18 -28.53
C ASP A 480 -22.57 0.95 -28.49
N ARG A 481 -23.01 -0.32 -28.52
CA ARG A 481 -24.41 -0.69 -28.37
C ARG A 481 -24.95 -0.26 -27.01
N PHE A 482 -24.20 -0.53 -25.93
CA PHE A 482 -24.58 -0.12 -24.59
C PHE A 482 -24.66 1.40 -24.50
N MET A 483 -23.64 2.14 -24.98
CA MET A 483 -23.62 3.59 -24.92
C MET A 483 -24.85 4.20 -25.59
N LYS A 484 -25.20 3.74 -26.80
CA LYS A 484 -26.36 4.20 -27.56
C LYS A 484 -27.69 3.88 -26.86
N GLY A 485 -27.88 2.64 -26.39
CA GLY A 485 -29.14 2.22 -25.78
C GLY A 485 -29.33 2.70 -24.34
N TYR A 486 -28.24 2.91 -23.60
CA TYR A 486 -28.28 3.29 -22.19
C TYR A 486 -28.26 4.81 -22.00
N TYR A 487 -27.43 5.55 -22.74
CA TYR A 487 -27.31 7.02 -22.61
C TYR A 487 -27.99 7.81 -23.74
N GLY A 488 -28.43 7.17 -24.82
CA GLY A 488 -29.13 7.84 -25.91
C GLY A 488 -28.27 8.90 -26.61
N ALA A 489 -28.78 10.13 -26.70
CA ALA A 489 -28.07 11.24 -27.34
C ALA A 489 -26.76 11.66 -26.65
N ALA A 490 -26.55 11.26 -25.39
CA ALA A 490 -25.32 11.49 -24.64
C ALA A 490 -24.23 10.42 -24.89
N ALA A 491 -24.49 9.41 -25.72
CA ALA A 491 -23.53 8.35 -26.00
C ALA A 491 -22.13 8.85 -26.41
N PRO A 492 -21.97 9.89 -27.26
CA PRO A 492 -20.64 10.40 -27.63
C PRO A 492 -19.86 10.98 -26.44
N GLU A 493 -20.50 11.76 -25.58
CA GLU A 493 -19.87 12.35 -24.39
C GLU A 493 -19.47 11.27 -23.38
N MET A 494 -20.37 10.33 -23.11
CA MET A 494 -20.11 9.23 -22.18
C MET A 494 -19.00 8.31 -22.69
N ARG A 495 -18.95 8.07 -24.01
CA ARG A 495 -17.86 7.35 -24.66
C ARG A 495 -16.51 8.08 -24.50
N ALA A 496 -16.47 9.39 -24.70
CA ALA A 496 -15.25 10.19 -24.53
C ALA A 496 -14.74 10.16 -23.07
N ILE A 497 -15.64 10.15 -22.09
CA ILE A 497 -15.28 9.96 -20.68
C ILE A 497 -14.67 8.57 -20.47
N LEU A 498 -15.33 7.50 -20.94
CA LEU A 498 -14.82 6.14 -20.81
C LEU A 498 -13.42 5.99 -21.43
N ASP A 499 -13.22 6.48 -22.65
CA ASP A 499 -11.92 6.39 -23.34
C ASP A 499 -10.82 7.15 -22.57
N SER A 500 -11.15 8.30 -21.95
CA SER A 500 -10.22 9.04 -21.09
C SER A 500 -9.86 8.25 -19.82
N LEU A 501 -10.81 7.52 -19.23
CA LEU A 501 -10.55 6.65 -18.08
C LEU A 501 -9.68 5.44 -18.45
N ARG A 502 -9.96 4.79 -19.59
CA ARG A 502 -9.17 3.67 -20.12
C ARG A 502 -7.72 4.08 -20.35
N ASP A 503 -7.50 5.24 -20.96
CA ASP A 503 -6.15 5.79 -21.19
C ASP A 503 -5.43 6.10 -19.87
N GLY A 504 -6.14 6.70 -18.91
CA GLY A 504 -5.63 6.97 -17.57
C GLY A 504 -5.18 5.70 -16.84
N VAL A 505 -6.02 4.66 -16.81
CA VAL A 505 -5.72 3.35 -16.21
C VAL A 505 -4.47 2.74 -16.86
N LYS A 506 -4.41 2.74 -18.19
CA LYS A 506 -3.29 2.19 -18.95
C LYS A 506 -1.96 2.89 -18.64
N LYS A 507 -1.97 4.21 -18.49
CA LYS A 507 -0.77 5.04 -18.26
C LYS A 507 -0.34 5.13 -16.79
N HIS A 508 -1.12 4.59 -15.85
CA HIS A 508 -0.80 4.65 -14.43
C HIS A 508 0.49 3.86 -14.09
N PRO A 509 1.52 4.48 -13.47
CA PRO A 509 2.84 3.87 -13.30
C PRO A 509 2.92 2.86 -12.13
N GLY A 510 1.98 2.91 -11.17
CA GLY A 510 1.94 2.02 -10.00
C GLY A 510 1.00 0.83 -10.18
N ARG A 511 0.93 -0.08 -9.20
CA ARG A 511 -0.12 -1.13 -9.14
C ARG A 511 -1.46 -0.54 -8.70
N GLN A 512 -2.56 -0.99 -9.32
CA GLN A 512 -3.93 -0.53 -9.06
C GLN A 512 -4.73 -1.63 -8.36
N VAL A 513 -4.53 -1.76 -7.04
CA VAL A 513 -5.20 -2.79 -6.21
C VAL A 513 -6.42 -2.21 -5.49
N SER A 514 -7.54 -2.93 -5.46
CA SER A 514 -8.86 -2.39 -5.05
C SER A 514 -8.95 -1.85 -3.61
N MET A 515 -8.05 -2.26 -2.70
CA MET A 515 -8.10 -1.84 -1.29
C MET A 515 -7.03 -0.85 -0.81
N SER A 516 -6.04 -0.50 -1.63
CA SER A 516 -4.92 0.31 -1.14
C SER A 516 -4.58 1.55 -1.94
N VAL A 517 -5.37 1.90 -2.94
CA VAL A 517 -5.09 3.09 -3.73
C VAL A 517 -5.65 4.33 -3.02
N GLY A 518 -4.77 5.24 -2.63
CA GLY A 518 -5.11 6.64 -2.44
C GLY A 518 -4.86 7.40 -3.73
N ARG A 519 -5.93 7.69 -4.50
CA ARG A 519 -5.98 8.47 -5.75
C ARG A 519 -5.08 7.95 -6.90
N TRP A 520 -5.47 8.20 -8.16
CA TRP A 520 -4.67 7.86 -9.34
C TRP A 520 -4.08 9.09 -10.01
N ASN A 521 -2.85 8.97 -10.52
CA ASN A 521 -2.09 10.08 -11.10
C ASN A 521 -2.79 10.82 -12.24
N PHE A 522 -3.65 10.15 -13.01
CA PHE A 522 -4.38 10.78 -14.11
C PHE A 522 -5.62 11.55 -13.66
N SER A 523 -6.09 11.36 -12.42
CA SER A 523 -7.24 12.09 -11.86
C SER A 523 -6.80 13.48 -11.38
N THR A 524 -6.26 14.30 -12.28
CA THR A 524 -5.86 15.68 -11.97
C THR A 524 -7.09 16.60 -11.87
N PRO A 525 -6.99 17.81 -11.27
CA PRO A 525 -8.08 18.78 -11.26
C PRO A 525 -8.59 19.14 -12.67
N GLU A 526 -7.70 19.21 -13.67
CA GLU A 526 -8.05 19.46 -15.08
C GLU A 526 -8.80 18.26 -15.69
N PHE A 527 -8.40 17.03 -15.34
CA PHE A 527 -9.14 15.84 -15.72
C PHE A 527 -10.57 15.87 -15.14
N LEU A 528 -10.73 16.26 -13.88
CA LEU A 528 -12.04 16.41 -13.24
C LEU A 528 -12.88 17.50 -13.92
N GLN A 529 -12.28 18.64 -14.24
CA GLN A 529 -12.96 19.73 -14.95
C GLN A 529 -13.43 19.29 -16.33
N LYS A 530 -12.57 18.63 -17.12
CA LYS A 530 -12.93 18.11 -18.44
C LYS A 530 -14.02 17.03 -18.36
N THR A 531 -13.91 16.13 -17.39
CA THR A 531 -14.94 15.10 -17.15
C THR A 531 -16.28 15.75 -16.80
N TRP A 532 -16.27 16.78 -15.95
CA TRP A 532 -17.48 17.54 -15.59
C TRP A 532 -18.11 18.23 -16.80
N GLN A 533 -17.33 18.90 -17.64
CA GLN A 533 -17.82 19.54 -18.86
C GLN A 533 -18.51 18.54 -19.81
N LEU A 534 -17.95 17.34 -19.97
CA LEU A 534 -18.56 16.27 -20.76
C LEU A 534 -19.87 15.77 -20.13
N LEU A 535 -19.93 15.67 -18.81
CA LEU A 535 -21.15 15.28 -18.09
C LEU A 535 -22.26 16.34 -18.19
N GLU A 536 -21.92 17.63 -18.12
CA GLU A 536 -22.89 18.71 -18.34
C GLU A 536 -23.43 18.70 -19.78
N ALA A 537 -22.55 18.48 -20.77
CA ALA A 537 -22.97 18.31 -22.16
C ALA A 537 -23.88 17.08 -22.34
N ALA A 538 -23.56 15.96 -21.69
CA ALA A 538 -24.39 14.75 -21.69
C ALA A 538 -25.77 14.99 -21.06
N GLU A 539 -25.82 15.69 -19.93
CA GLU A 539 -27.06 16.04 -19.23
C GLU A 539 -27.95 16.97 -20.07
N ALA A 540 -27.35 17.97 -20.73
CA ALA A 540 -28.05 18.91 -21.59
C ALA A 540 -28.72 18.23 -22.80
N LYS A 541 -28.11 17.15 -23.32
CA LYS A 541 -28.61 16.38 -24.46
C LYS A 541 -29.68 15.35 -24.12
N THR A 542 -29.93 15.10 -22.84
CA THR A 542 -30.80 14.00 -22.40
C THR A 542 -32.00 14.50 -21.61
N SER A 543 -33.07 13.70 -21.54
CA SER A 543 -34.25 13.95 -20.71
C SER A 543 -34.82 12.62 -20.20
N GLY A 544 -35.75 12.67 -19.23
CA GLY A 544 -36.39 11.47 -18.68
C GLY A 544 -35.39 10.45 -18.12
N GLU A 545 -35.56 9.18 -18.47
CA GLU A 545 -34.72 8.08 -17.98
C GLU A 545 -33.25 8.19 -18.43
N TYR A 546 -32.98 8.71 -19.63
CA TYR A 546 -31.61 8.93 -20.11
C TYR A 546 -30.88 9.94 -19.23
N ARG A 547 -31.55 11.04 -18.86
CA ARG A 547 -30.98 12.03 -17.94
C ARG A 547 -30.74 11.44 -16.56
N ALA A 548 -31.67 10.64 -16.04
CA ALA A 548 -31.50 9.98 -14.74
C ALA A 548 -30.29 9.03 -14.69
N ARG A 549 -29.95 8.39 -15.83
CA ARG A 549 -28.75 7.56 -15.95
C ARG A 549 -27.48 8.41 -15.99
N VAL A 550 -27.45 9.50 -16.77
CA VAL A 550 -26.34 10.47 -16.74
C VAL A 550 -26.15 11.04 -15.33
N HIS A 551 -27.23 11.39 -14.63
CA HIS A 551 -27.19 11.84 -13.24
C HIS A 551 -26.54 10.83 -12.29
N THR A 552 -26.74 9.52 -12.52
CA THR A 552 -26.08 8.48 -11.73
C THR A 552 -24.56 8.52 -11.94
N GLU A 553 -24.11 8.68 -13.18
CA GLU A 553 -22.69 8.80 -13.55
C GLU A 553 -22.03 10.09 -13.03
N MET A 554 -22.83 11.14 -12.74
CA MET A 554 -22.34 12.41 -12.19
C MET A 554 -22.01 12.35 -10.71
N ILE A 555 -22.53 11.37 -9.95
CA ILE A 555 -22.41 11.32 -8.49
C ILE A 555 -20.95 11.17 -8.07
N THR A 556 -20.26 10.12 -8.53
CA THR A 556 -18.86 9.86 -8.14
C THR A 556 -17.91 11.01 -8.52
N PRO A 557 -18.00 11.60 -9.74
CA PRO A 557 -17.28 12.82 -10.08
C PRO A 557 -17.57 14.01 -9.15
N LEU A 558 -18.83 14.25 -8.77
CA LEU A 558 -19.19 15.29 -7.80
C LEU A 558 -18.57 15.04 -6.42
N TRP A 559 -18.61 13.79 -5.96
CA TRP A 559 -17.97 13.41 -4.70
C TRP A 559 -16.46 13.64 -4.72
N GLU A 560 -15.79 13.32 -5.82
CA GLU A 560 -14.37 13.59 -6.01
C GLU A 560 -14.08 15.09 -6.10
N ILE A 561 -14.86 15.86 -6.86
CA ILE A 561 -14.70 17.31 -6.99
C ILE A 561 -14.85 17.99 -5.62
N ILE A 562 -15.92 17.67 -4.87
CA ILE A 562 -16.20 18.28 -3.56
C ILE A 562 -15.21 17.79 -2.50
N GLY A 563 -14.90 16.50 -2.48
CA GLY A 563 -13.91 15.92 -1.57
C GLY A 563 -12.50 16.48 -1.77
N ARG A 564 -12.24 17.07 -2.94
CA ARG A 564 -10.99 17.72 -3.33
C ARG A 564 -11.14 19.24 -3.49
N ARG A 565 -12.09 19.86 -2.77
CA ARG A 565 -12.36 21.31 -2.85
C ARG A 565 -11.10 22.20 -2.86
N ASN A 566 -10.08 21.83 -2.09
CA ASN A 566 -8.82 22.59 -2.02
C ASN A 566 -8.06 22.65 -3.37
N GLU A 567 -8.24 21.65 -4.24
CA GLU A 567 -7.65 21.58 -5.58
C GLU A 567 -8.61 22.06 -6.68
N THR A 568 -9.92 21.91 -6.45
CA THR A 568 -10.94 22.04 -7.50
C THR A 568 -11.75 23.33 -7.41
N GLU A 569 -11.95 23.93 -6.24
CA GLU A 569 -12.87 25.07 -6.05
C GLU A 569 -12.53 26.25 -6.95
N LYS A 570 -11.24 26.52 -7.17
CA LYS A 570 -10.78 27.58 -8.09
C LYS A 570 -11.09 27.30 -9.57
N LEU A 571 -11.30 26.05 -9.95
CA LEU A 571 -11.64 25.64 -11.32
C LEU A 571 -13.15 25.67 -11.59
N PHE A 572 -13.97 25.78 -10.55
CA PHE A 572 -15.43 25.73 -10.62
C PHE A 572 -16.03 26.99 -9.97
N PRO A 573 -16.41 28.01 -10.76
CA PRO A 573 -16.83 29.31 -10.24
C PRO A 573 -18.09 29.29 -9.36
N ASP A 574 -18.94 28.26 -9.49
CA ASP A 574 -20.13 28.06 -8.65
C ASP A 574 -20.06 26.74 -7.88
N PHE A 575 -19.14 26.67 -6.91
CA PHE A 575 -18.92 25.47 -6.11
C PHE A 575 -20.12 25.11 -5.22
N ASN A 576 -20.90 26.11 -4.80
CA ASN A 576 -22.11 25.89 -4.00
C ASN A 576 -23.21 25.20 -4.81
N GLU A 577 -23.36 25.54 -6.08
CA GLU A 577 -24.26 24.82 -6.98
C GLU A 577 -23.81 23.36 -7.17
N LEU A 578 -22.51 23.09 -7.30
CA LEU A 578 -21.99 21.72 -7.33
C LEU A 578 -22.33 20.94 -6.05
N LYS A 579 -22.20 21.55 -4.88
CA LYS A 579 -22.59 20.95 -3.59
C LYS A 579 -24.08 20.66 -3.53
N ARG A 580 -24.92 21.60 -3.97
CA ARG A 580 -26.37 21.44 -4.05
C ARG A 580 -26.73 20.27 -4.97
N LYS A 581 -26.12 20.22 -6.15
CA LYS A 581 -26.31 19.15 -7.14
C LYS A 581 -25.80 17.80 -6.63
N CYS A 582 -24.66 17.76 -5.94
CA CYS A 582 -24.16 16.54 -5.30
C CYS A 582 -25.15 16.00 -4.27
N ARG A 583 -25.72 16.86 -3.42
CA ARG A 583 -26.77 16.46 -2.49
C ARG A 583 -27.97 15.92 -3.24
N GLU A 584 -28.48 16.69 -4.20
CA GLU A 584 -29.68 16.34 -4.97
C GLU A 584 -29.55 14.98 -5.67
N LEU A 585 -28.49 14.78 -6.44
CA LEU A 585 -28.29 13.57 -7.23
C LEU A 585 -27.97 12.35 -6.34
N THR A 586 -27.15 12.53 -5.30
CA THR A 586 -26.86 11.46 -4.34
C THR A 586 -28.12 11.01 -3.61
N MET A 587 -28.94 11.96 -3.16
CA MET A 587 -30.21 11.66 -2.49
C MET A 587 -31.20 11.03 -3.47
N ALA A 588 -31.31 11.53 -4.70
CA ALA A 588 -32.17 10.96 -5.72
C ALA A 588 -31.79 9.50 -6.03
N ASN A 589 -30.49 9.17 -6.10
CA ASN A 589 -30.02 7.80 -6.29
C ASN A 589 -30.35 6.91 -5.07
N LEU A 590 -30.04 7.37 -3.86
CA LEU A 590 -30.33 6.64 -2.62
C LEU A 590 -31.85 6.37 -2.47
N LEU A 591 -32.68 7.34 -2.86
CA LEU A 591 -34.13 7.31 -2.79
C LEU A 591 -34.81 6.81 -4.07
N LYS A 592 -34.07 6.37 -5.11
CA LYS A 592 -34.63 5.98 -6.43
C LYS A 592 -35.75 4.93 -6.34
N ASN A 593 -35.77 4.15 -5.26
CA ASN A 593 -36.79 3.14 -4.99
C ASN A 593 -37.68 3.42 -3.77
N GLU A 594 -37.67 4.65 -3.24
CA GLU A 594 -38.37 5.02 -2.01
C GLU A 594 -39.89 4.90 -2.14
N ALA A 595 -40.47 5.46 -3.21
CA ALA A 595 -41.91 5.37 -3.51
C ALA A 595 -42.41 3.92 -3.69
N LYS A 596 -41.48 2.98 -3.82
CA LYS A 596 -41.77 1.56 -4.00
C LYS A 596 -41.72 0.80 -2.67
N ARG A 597 -41.22 1.39 -1.57
CA ARG A 597 -41.09 0.73 -0.26
C ARG A 597 -42.44 0.70 0.49
N PRO A 598 -42.65 -0.28 1.38
CA PRO A 598 -43.76 -0.23 2.33
C PRO A 598 -43.63 1.00 3.25
N GLU A 599 -44.76 1.66 3.50
CA GLU A 599 -44.85 2.82 4.39
C GLU A 599 -44.33 2.46 5.81
N GLY A 600 -43.56 3.36 6.43
CA GLY A 600 -42.98 3.17 7.76
C GLY A 600 -41.61 2.49 7.82
N THR A 601 -41.02 2.10 6.68
CA THR A 601 -39.67 1.50 6.66
C THR A 601 -38.59 2.56 6.92
N LYS A 602 -38.01 2.62 8.13
CA LYS A 602 -36.95 3.59 8.46
C LYS A 602 -35.64 3.32 7.71
N GLU A 603 -34.98 4.37 7.22
CA GLU A 603 -33.63 4.27 6.66
C GLU A 603 -32.58 4.06 7.75
N LYS A 604 -31.44 3.44 7.39
CA LYS A 604 -30.27 3.42 8.28
C LYS A 604 -29.56 4.78 8.20
N PRO A 605 -29.38 5.51 9.31
CA PRO A 605 -28.78 6.85 9.35
C PRO A 605 -27.35 6.96 8.79
N THR A 606 -26.65 5.82 8.65
CA THR A 606 -25.20 5.76 8.42
C THR A 606 -24.72 6.26 7.05
N TYR A 607 -25.58 6.30 6.02
CA TYR A 607 -25.19 6.78 4.69
C TYR A 607 -25.23 8.31 4.57
N LEU A 608 -26.25 8.93 5.17
CA LEU A 608 -26.42 10.39 5.14
C LEU A 608 -25.26 11.10 5.82
N ASN A 609 -24.75 10.53 6.92
CA ASN A 609 -23.59 11.07 7.62
C ASN A 609 -22.36 11.27 6.72
N GLN A 610 -22.12 10.39 5.73
CA GLN A 610 -20.99 10.54 4.80
C GLN A 610 -21.21 11.70 3.82
N LEU A 611 -22.44 11.85 3.31
CA LEU A 611 -22.79 12.95 2.40
C LEU A 611 -22.81 14.28 3.15
N ASP A 612 -23.39 14.33 4.34
CA ASP A 612 -23.39 15.51 5.20
C ASP A 612 -21.96 15.92 5.57
N ALA A 613 -21.11 14.95 5.93
CA ALA A 613 -19.69 15.15 6.17
C ALA A 613 -18.96 15.76 4.97
N LEU A 614 -19.20 15.24 3.76
CA LEU A 614 -18.63 15.76 2.51
C LEU A 614 -19.04 17.21 2.23
N LEU A 615 -20.32 17.52 2.44
CA LEU A 615 -20.92 18.80 2.12
C LEU A 615 -20.74 19.85 3.23
N MET A 616 -20.30 19.43 4.41
CA MET A 616 -20.14 20.29 5.57
C MET A 616 -19.16 21.43 5.29
N GLU A 617 -19.64 22.65 5.52
CA GLU A 617 -18.75 23.81 5.63
C GLU A 617 -18.22 23.86 7.05
N LEU A 618 -16.91 23.78 7.15
CA LEU A 618 -16.24 23.98 8.42
C LEU A 618 -15.98 25.47 8.53
N PRO A 619 -16.56 26.18 9.53
CA PRO A 619 -16.33 27.60 9.67
C PRO A 619 -14.84 27.85 9.87
N CYS A 620 -14.30 28.81 9.12
CA CYS A 620 -12.89 29.19 9.25
C CYS A 620 -12.65 29.73 10.66
N PRO A 621 -11.74 29.14 11.46
CA PRO A 621 -11.46 29.67 12.78
C PRO A 621 -10.94 31.11 12.69
N PRO A 622 -11.30 32.02 13.63
CA PRO A 622 -10.92 33.43 13.57
C PRO A 622 -9.42 33.67 13.35
N LYS A 623 -8.59 32.79 13.92
CA LYS A 623 -7.12 32.81 13.77
C LYS A 623 -6.63 32.75 12.32
N PHE A 624 -7.37 32.11 11.41
CA PHE A 624 -6.94 31.87 10.04
C PHE A 624 -7.78 32.63 9.00
N MET A 625 -8.65 33.55 9.43
CA MET A 625 -9.60 34.24 8.54
C MET A 625 -8.93 35.03 7.41
N GLU A 626 -7.81 35.69 7.70
CA GLU A 626 -7.03 36.45 6.70
C GLU A 626 -6.38 35.53 5.66
N GLN A 627 -6.12 34.27 6.00
CA GLN A 627 -5.44 33.27 5.16
C GLN A 627 -6.40 32.21 4.63
N ARG A 628 -7.72 32.41 4.74
CA ARG A 628 -8.74 31.37 4.47
C ARG A 628 -8.57 30.67 3.10
N ASP A 629 -8.08 31.39 2.09
CA ASP A 629 -7.93 30.89 0.71
C ASP A 629 -6.63 30.07 0.51
N GLN A 630 -5.84 29.90 1.57
CA GLN A 630 -4.55 29.22 1.59
C GLN A 630 -4.49 28.08 2.62
N ILE A 631 -5.58 27.78 3.33
CA ILE A 631 -5.59 26.75 4.39
C ILE A 631 -6.50 25.58 4.04
N MET A 632 -6.30 24.45 4.69
CA MET A 632 -7.22 23.31 4.66
C MET A 632 -7.76 23.04 6.06
N ILE A 633 -9.08 22.94 6.22
CA ILE A 633 -9.72 22.76 7.53
C ILE A 633 -10.29 21.34 7.63
N PHE A 634 -10.02 20.68 8.76
CA PHE A 634 -10.49 19.36 9.15
C PHE A 634 -11.20 19.46 10.51
N GLY A 635 -12.32 18.75 10.67
CA GLY A 635 -13.17 18.83 11.86
C GLY A 635 -13.96 17.53 12.07
N ALA A 636 -15.16 17.65 12.66
CA ALA A 636 -16.02 16.50 13.01
C ALA A 636 -16.16 15.41 11.93
N PRO A 637 -16.33 15.74 10.63
CA PRO A 637 -16.34 14.76 9.53
C PRO A 637 -15.12 13.83 9.44
N ASN A 638 -13.96 14.27 9.94
CA ASN A 638 -12.68 13.59 9.81
C ASN A 638 -12.32 12.77 11.07
N PHE A 639 -13.14 12.84 12.12
CA PHE A 639 -12.87 12.17 13.38
C PHE A 639 -13.30 10.71 13.34
N THR A 640 -12.45 9.84 13.88
CA THR A 640 -12.83 8.44 14.11
C THR A 640 -13.54 8.31 15.45
N ASP A 641 -14.83 7.94 15.44
CA ASP A 641 -15.57 7.65 16.66
C ASP A 641 -15.13 6.29 17.25
N ASN A 642 -14.47 6.32 18.41
CA ASN A 642 -13.83 5.16 19.00
C ASN A 642 -14.17 4.94 20.49
N PRO A 643 -15.47 4.80 20.83
CA PRO A 643 -15.93 4.72 22.23
C PRO A 643 -15.37 3.50 22.96
N ARG A 644 -15.06 2.41 22.25
CA ARG A 644 -14.47 1.19 22.82
C ARG A 644 -13.10 1.40 23.48
N TYR A 645 -12.39 2.48 23.11
CA TYR A 645 -11.08 2.82 23.67
C TYR A 645 -11.09 4.19 24.37
N ASP A 646 -12.24 4.61 24.90
CA ASP A 646 -12.44 5.87 25.63
C ASP A 646 -12.13 7.11 24.79
N CYS A 647 -12.26 7.01 23.47
CA CYS A 647 -12.04 8.12 22.53
C CYS A 647 -13.26 8.38 21.61
N PRO A 648 -14.45 8.68 22.16
CA PRO A 648 -15.63 8.98 21.34
C PRO A 648 -15.56 10.35 20.65
N VAL A 649 -16.37 10.52 19.60
CA VAL A 649 -16.80 11.84 19.13
C VAL A 649 -17.98 12.30 19.98
N ILE A 650 -17.86 13.49 20.59
CA ILE A 650 -18.82 14.03 21.56
C ILE A 650 -19.44 15.32 21.03
N ASP A 651 -20.62 15.66 21.53
CA ASP A 651 -21.14 17.02 21.41
C ASP A 651 -20.36 17.94 22.37
N ASP A 652 -19.94 19.09 21.86
CA ASP A 652 -19.15 20.07 22.61
C ASP A 652 -19.58 21.48 22.18
N ALA A 653 -20.25 22.20 23.08
CA ALA A 653 -20.75 23.54 22.82
C ALA A 653 -19.63 24.58 22.62
N ASP A 654 -18.42 24.30 23.10
CA ASP A 654 -17.26 25.17 22.89
C ASP A 654 -16.64 24.98 21.49
N SER A 655 -16.98 23.89 20.80
CA SER A 655 -16.53 23.63 19.42
C SER A 655 -17.38 24.43 18.43
N PRO A 656 -16.78 25.18 17.51
CA PRO A 656 -17.53 25.86 16.43
C PRO A 656 -18.26 24.91 15.47
N THR A 657 -17.94 23.60 15.49
CA THR A 657 -18.68 22.57 14.73
C THR A 657 -19.72 21.84 15.58
N GLY A 658 -19.84 22.20 16.86
CA GLY A 658 -20.68 21.51 17.86
C GLY A 658 -20.16 20.14 18.30
N LYS A 659 -19.03 19.67 17.75
CA LYS A 659 -18.46 18.35 18.04
C LYS A 659 -16.95 18.37 18.23
N ALA A 660 -16.44 17.41 19.00
CA ALA A 660 -15.02 17.18 19.24
C ALA A 660 -14.71 15.69 19.37
N VAL A 661 -13.50 15.26 19.02
CA VAL A 661 -13.00 13.93 19.40
C VAL A 661 -12.31 14.03 20.76
N SER A 662 -12.73 13.21 21.73
CA SER A 662 -12.34 13.40 23.14
C SER A 662 -11.81 12.12 23.76
N TYR A 663 -10.62 12.16 24.33
CA TYR A 663 -10.05 11.05 25.10
C TYR A 663 -10.36 11.22 26.59
N ARG A 664 -11.17 10.33 27.15
CA ARG A 664 -11.80 10.46 28.48
C ARG A 664 -10.98 9.87 29.65
N LYS A 665 -9.70 9.58 29.44
CA LYS A 665 -8.80 9.04 30.48
C LYS A 665 -7.74 10.06 30.85
N ALA A 666 -7.36 10.08 32.13
CA ALA A 666 -6.25 10.90 32.62
C ALA A 666 -4.92 10.44 32.01
N VAL A 667 -4.16 11.39 31.48
CA VAL A 667 -2.84 11.18 30.85
C VAL A 667 -1.81 12.03 31.59
N LYS A 668 -0.64 11.47 31.86
CA LYS A 668 0.45 12.25 32.45
C LYS A 668 1.10 13.15 31.40
N LEU A 669 1.32 14.41 31.75
CA LEU A 669 2.17 15.30 30.96
C LEU A 669 3.65 14.94 31.16
N PRO A 670 4.52 15.09 30.13
CA PRO A 670 4.20 15.65 28.80
C PRO A 670 3.40 14.71 27.90
N LEU A 671 2.35 15.26 27.27
CA LEU A 671 1.51 14.56 26.30
C LEU A 671 2.17 14.54 24.92
N ARG A 672 2.08 13.42 24.21
CA ARG A 672 2.55 13.29 22.82
C ARG A 672 1.40 13.07 21.86
N LEU A 673 1.30 13.93 20.87
CA LEU A 673 0.44 13.78 19.70
C LEU A 673 1.32 13.70 18.46
N GLY A 674 0.83 13.10 17.39
CA GLY A 674 1.59 13.00 16.15
C GLY A 674 0.75 12.92 14.91
N VAL A 675 1.40 13.09 13.76
CA VAL A 675 0.82 12.85 12.44
C VAL A 675 1.59 11.71 11.81
N ALA A 676 0.87 10.61 11.59
CA ALA A 676 1.39 9.42 10.96
C ALA A 676 1.07 9.44 9.47
N ASN A 677 2.00 8.94 8.69
CA ASN A 677 1.87 8.85 7.24
C ASN A 677 2.43 7.50 6.79
N ARG A 678 1.67 6.79 5.95
CA ARG A 678 2.00 5.43 5.50
C ARG A 678 3.17 5.38 4.52
N ASP A 679 3.39 6.46 3.77
CA ASP A 679 4.32 6.50 2.64
C ASP A 679 5.68 7.09 3.01
N VAL A 680 5.80 7.67 4.21
CA VAL A 680 7.04 8.22 4.77
C VAL A 680 7.46 7.40 5.99
N SER A 681 8.75 7.47 6.32
CA SER A 681 9.30 6.74 7.46
C SER A 681 8.62 7.17 8.76
N THR A 682 8.47 6.26 9.73
CA THR A 682 7.96 6.59 11.07
C THR A 682 8.84 7.60 11.83
N LYS A 683 10.06 7.87 11.32
CA LYS A 683 10.96 8.90 11.81
C LYS A 683 10.62 10.29 11.29
N GLU A 684 9.93 10.37 10.16
CA GLU A 684 9.47 11.61 9.50
C GLU A 684 8.04 11.97 9.93
N TRP A 685 7.42 11.16 10.78
CA TRP A 685 6.12 11.46 11.36
C TRP A 685 6.21 12.70 12.25
N GLY A 686 5.28 13.62 12.04
CA GLY A 686 5.13 14.80 12.87
C GLY A 686 4.86 14.44 14.32
N ARG A 687 5.46 15.18 15.25
CA ARG A 687 5.23 14.99 16.68
C ARG A 687 5.10 16.34 17.35
N SER A 688 4.12 16.46 18.23
CA SER A 688 4.01 17.54 19.19
C SER A 688 4.13 17.00 20.61
N ILE A 689 4.84 17.74 21.44
CA ILE A 689 4.99 17.47 22.87
C ILE A 689 4.35 18.63 23.63
N ILE A 690 3.30 18.34 24.40
CA ILE A 690 2.59 19.33 25.21
C ILE A 690 3.05 19.15 26.65
N GLN A 691 3.79 20.12 27.15
CA GLN A 691 4.41 20.09 28.48
C GLN A 691 3.43 20.51 29.58
N HIS A 692 2.53 21.45 29.27
CA HIS A 692 1.64 22.08 30.24
C HIS A 692 0.21 22.13 29.70
N ALA A 693 -0.77 21.87 30.57
CA ALA A 693 -2.18 22.06 30.27
C ALA A 693 -2.61 23.47 30.71
N PRO A 694 -3.24 24.27 29.83
CA PRO A 694 -3.90 25.51 30.21
C PRO A 694 -4.90 25.28 31.34
N GLN A 695 -5.01 26.25 32.26
CA GLN A 695 -5.83 26.13 33.48
C GLN A 695 -7.26 26.69 33.31
N ASP A 696 -7.71 26.93 32.08
CA ASP A 696 -8.97 27.61 31.77
C ASP A 696 -10.05 26.71 31.16
N GLU A 697 -9.74 25.43 30.92
CA GLU A 697 -10.63 24.47 30.25
C GLU A 697 -11.14 24.95 28.89
N LYS A 698 -10.34 25.72 28.14
CA LYS A 698 -10.67 26.20 26.80
C LYS A 698 -9.84 25.53 25.72
N TYR A 699 -10.26 25.71 24.47
CA TYR A 699 -9.50 25.28 23.29
C TYR A 699 -8.33 26.24 23.01
N HIS A 700 -7.14 25.66 22.83
CA HIS A 700 -5.91 26.39 22.49
C HIS A 700 -5.27 25.81 21.24
N TRP A 701 -4.66 26.67 20.41
CA TRP A 701 -4.02 26.27 19.16
C TRP A 701 -2.56 25.85 19.36
N TYR A 702 -2.21 24.69 18.81
CA TYR A 702 -0.87 24.13 18.75
C TYR A 702 -0.49 23.90 17.28
N CYS A 703 0.80 23.76 16.97
CA CYS A 703 1.30 23.55 15.61
C CYS A 703 2.36 22.45 15.56
N MET A 704 2.31 21.58 14.54
CA MET A 704 3.42 20.74 14.11
C MET A 704 3.89 21.25 12.74
N PRO A 705 5.03 21.96 12.67
CA PRO A 705 5.46 22.55 11.41
C PRO A 705 6.03 21.49 10.45
N ARG A 706 5.91 21.76 9.15
CA ARG A 706 6.59 21.02 8.05
C ARG A 706 6.41 19.50 8.09
N ILE A 707 5.17 19.05 8.16
CA ILE A 707 4.82 17.64 8.10
C ILE A 707 4.61 17.23 6.65
N THR A 708 5.36 16.20 6.22
CA THR A 708 5.17 15.58 4.90
C THR A 708 3.95 14.66 4.90
N PHE A 709 3.05 14.90 3.96
CA PHE A 709 1.84 14.14 3.74
C PHE A 709 2.05 13.11 2.62
N GLY A 710 1.37 11.98 2.77
CA GLY A 710 1.35 10.86 1.84
C GLY A 710 -0.09 10.42 1.61
N SER A 711 -0.28 9.48 0.69
CA SER A 711 -1.58 8.96 0.25
C SER A 711 -2.46 8.45 1.39
N LYS A 712 -1.88 8.11 2.54
CA LYS A 712 -2.59 7.90 3.81
C LYS A 712 -1.90 8.63 4.95
N THR A 713 -2.53 9.69 5.45
CA THR A 713 -2.02 10.54 6.54
C THR A 713 -3.11 10.73 7.60
N TRP A 714 -2.78 10.53 8.87
CA TRP A 714 -3.73 10.73 9.96
C TRP A 714 -3.05 11.28 11.22
N MET A 715 -3.74 12.15 11.95
CA MET A 715 -3.31 12.54 13.30
C MET A 715 -3.63 11.42 14.29
N HIS A 716 -2.74 11.17 15.25
CA HIS A 716 -2.88 10.14 16.25
C HIS A 716 -2.41 10.56 17.65
N GLY A 717 -2.92 9.87 18.67
CA GLY A 717 -2.56 10.10 20.07
C GLY A 717 -2.94 8.90 20.95
N PHE A 718 -2.53 8.94 22.22
CA PHE A 718 -2.93 8.00 23.28
C PHE A 718 -2.64 6.51 23.01
N ASN A 719 -1.57 6.20 22.27
CA ASN A 719 -1.25 4.86 21.75
C ASN A 719 -2.24 4.31 20.70
N GLY A 720 -2.89 5.20 19.94
CA GLY A 720 -3.73 4.85 18.79
C GLY A 720 -5.25 5.06 18.89
N PRO A 721 -5.89 5.24 20.07
CA PRO A 721 -7.32 5.55 20.19
C PRO A 721 -7.76 6.80 19.44
N LEU A 722 -7.01 7.90 19.56
CA LEU A 722 -7.26 9.12 18.79
C LEU A 722 -6.83 8.89 17.34
N ARG A 723 -7.76 9.13 16.41
CA ARG A 723 -7.50 9.18 14.98
C ARG A 723 -8.32 10.27 14.30
N ILE A 724 -7.64 11.13 13.54
CA ILE A 724 -8.24 12.13 12.65
C ILE A 724 -7.67 11.89 11.25
N ASP A 725 -8.50 11.57 10.28
CA ASP A 725 -8.05 11.30 8.91
C ASP A 725 -7.75 12.62 8.18
N LEU A 726 -6.49 12.78 7.76
CA LEU A 726 -5.98 13.95 7.05
C LEU A 726 -5.58 13.62 5.60
N SER A 727 -5.92 12.42 5.11
CA SER A 727 -5.42 11.91 3.83
C SER A 727 -5.88 12.72 2.62
N SER A 728 -7.00 13.45 2.73
CA SER A 728 -7.52 14.29 1.64
C SER A 728 -6.65 15.51 1.33
N ALA A 729 -5.68 15.86 2.18
CA ALA A 729 -4.71 16.92 1.91
C ALA A 729 -3.53 16.47 1.03
N TYR A 730 -3.35 15.17 0.80
CA TYR A 730 -2.27 14.69 -0.05
C TYR A 730 -2.57 14.95 -1.52
N ARG A 731 -1.68 15.69 -2.18
CA ARG A 731 -1.71 15.98 -3.61
C ARG A 731 -0.84 14.95 -4.33
N ILE A 732 -1.25 14.46 -5.49
CA ILE A 732 -0.42 13.50 -6.25
C ILE A 732 0.66 14.29 -7.01
N PRO A 733 1.96 14.00 -6.81
CA PRO A 733 3.02 14.64 -7.58
C PRO A 733 2.99 14.15 -9.04
N ALA A 734 3.10 15.07 -10.00
CA ALA A 734 3.36 14.83 -11.41
C ALA A 734 4.87 14.73 -11.73
N GLY A 735 5.75 14.95 -10.74
CA GLY A 735 7.20 14.77 -10.85
C GLY A 735 7.98 16.04 -11.20
N VAL A 736 7.34 17.21 -11.13
CA VAL A 736 7.92 18.53 -11.45
C VAL A 736 7.69 19.56 -10.34
N GLU A 737 7.23 19.10 -9.18
CA GLU A 737 6.80 19.99 -8.10
C GLU A 737 7.94 20.47 -7.21
N GLU A 738 7.71 21.62 -6.57
CA GLU A 738 8.59 22.18 -5.55
C GLU A 738 8.76 21.24 -4.33
N PRO A 739 9.89 21.33 -3.59
CA PRO A 739 10.19 20.48 -2.44
C PRO A 739 9.09 20.44 -1.35
N ASP A 740 8.27 21.49 -1.23
CA ASP A 740 7.21 21.61 -0.23
C ASP A 740 5.80 21.21 -0.73
N PHE A 741 5.70 20.57 -1.90
CA PHE A 741 4.41 20.24 -2.53
C PHE A 741 3.45 19.40 -1.68
N ASN A 742 3.94 18.52 -0.80
CA ASN A 742 3.09 17.80 0.16
C ASN A 742 3.54 18.05 1.59
N VAL A 743 4.08 19.23 1.86
CA VAL A 743 4.54 19.62 3.18
C VAL A 743 3.58 20.67 3.73
N TYR A 744 3.08 20.47 4.95
CA TYR A 744 2.14 21.37 5.60
C TYR A 744 2.54 21.64 7.05
N ASP A 745 2.26 22.84 7.54
CA ASP A 745 2.17 23.07 8.99
C ASP A 745 0.80 22.58 9.48
N VAL A 746 0.80 21.67 10.45
CA VAL A 746 -0.41 21.05 11.01
C VAL A 746 -0.78 21.74 12.31
N TRP A 747 -1.73 22.67 12.23
CA TRP A 747 -2.33 23.31 13.38
C TRP A 747 -3.45 22.46 13.95
N TYR A 748 -3.58 22.39 15.27
CA TYR A 748 -4.69 21.67 15.90
C TYR A 748 -5.12 22.38 17.17
N SER A 749 -6.42 22.37 17.42
CA SER A 749 -7.05 23.03 18.57
C SER A 749 -7.36 21.99 19.64
N LEU A 750 -6.86 22.20 20.86
CA LEU A 750 -6.85 21.22 21.93
C LEU A 750 -7.37 21.81 23.24
N LYS A 751 -8.28 21.11 23.91
CA LYS A 751 -8.85 21.45 25.23
C LYS A 751 -8.52 20.39 26.28
N PHE A 752 -8.13 20.83 27.48
CA PHE A 752 -7.88 19.97 28.64
C PHE A 752 -8.94 20.22 29.72
N GLU A 753 -9.58 19.17 30.22
CA GLU A 753 -10.64 19.27 31.23
C GLU A 753 -10.43 18.28 32.36
N GLY A 754 -10.88 18.65 33.56
CA GLY A 754 -10.89 17.77 34.73
C GLY A 754 -9.69 17.91 35.66
N PRO A 755 -9.77 17.31 36.86
CA PRO A 755 -8.86 17.55 37.97
C PRO A 755 -7.42 17.09 37.72
N ALA A 756 -7.18 16.23 36.73
CA ALA A 756 -5.82 15.82 36.35
C ALA A 756 -5.02 16.93 35.64
N TYR A 757 -5.71 17.92 35.05
CA TYR A 757 -5.09 18.97 34.25
C TYR A 757 -5.34 20.37 34.82
N VAL A 758 -6.55 20.62 35.33
CA VAL A 758 -6.97 21.94 35.82
C VAL A 758 -7.26 21.90 37.31
N LYS A 759 -6.57 22.75 38.08
CA LYS A 759 -6.68 22.80 39.53
C LYS A 759 -8.12 23.18 39.95
N GLY A 760 -8.77 22.30 40.71
CA GLY A 760 -10.12 22.54 41.23
C GLY A 760 -11.27 22.29 40.25
N SER A 761 -10.99 21.73 39.07
CA SER A 761 -12.03 21.35 38.11
C SER A 761 -12.97 20.29 38.69
N ARG A 762 -14.26 20.44 38.40
CA ARG A 762 -15.33 19.48 38.71
C ARG A 762 -15.75 18.62 37.52
N LYS A 763 -15.15 18.84 36.35
CA LYS A 763 -15.43 18.05 35.14
C LYS A 763 -14.69 16.72 35.19
N GLU A 764 -15.14 15.77 34.37
CA GLU A 764 -14.39 14.54 34.12
C GLU A 764 -13.11 14.84 33.34
N ASN A 765 -12.08 13.99 33.54
CA ASN A 765 -10.82 14.14 32.83
C ASN A 765 -11.01 13.90 31.33
N ALA A 766 -10.71 14.91 30.52
CA ALA A 766 -10.79 14.80 29.07
C ALA A 766 -9.69 15.61 28.37
N ILE A 767 -9.27 15.11 27.22
CA ILE A 767 -8.46 15.85 26.25
C ILE A 767 -9.19 15.80 24.91
N SER A 768 -9.62 16.96 24.41
CA SER A 768 -10.51 17.08 23.25
C SER A 768 -9.87 17.87 22.11
N ILE A 769 -10.10 17.44 20.86
CA ILE A 769 -9.71 18.16 19.64
C ILE A 769 -10.97 18.45 18.81
N ASP A 770 -11.17 19.71 18.44
CA ASP A 770 -12.30 20.18 17.62
C ASP A 770 -11.90 20.56 16.19
N TYR A 771 -10.64 20.97 15.97
CA TYR A 771 -10.10 21.31 14.66
C TYR A 771 -8.67 20.81 14.41
N VAL A 772 -8.40 20.51 13.14
CA VAL A 772 -7.05 20.50 12.56
C VAL A 772 -7.06 21.42 11.33
N VAL A 773 -6.09 22.33 11.23
CA VAL A 773 -5.94 23.26 10.11
C VAL A 773 -4.55 23.08 9.50
N LEU A 774 -4.48 22.86 8.20
CA LEU A 774 -3.22 22.76 7.47
C LEU A 774 -2.94 24.09 6.78
N THR A 775 -1.71 24.56 6.88
CA THR A 775 -1.24 25.72 6.12
C THR A 775 0.00 25.35 5.31
N PRO A 776 0.28 26.04 4.20
CA PRO A 776 1.61 26.07 3.61
C PRO A 776 2.66 26.32 4.70
N PRO A 777 3.84 25.69 4.59
CA PRO A 777 4.91 25.89 5.55
C PRO A 777 5.26 27.36 5.73
N GLY A 778 5.23 27.85 6.98
CA GLY A 778 5.59 29.23 7.31
C GLY A 778 4.52 30.28 6.99
N LEU A 779 3.33 29.91 6.52
CA LEU A 779 2.26 30.87 6.20
C LEU A 779 1.76 31.66 7.42
N MET A 780 1.61 30.96 8.55
CA MET A 780 1.18 31.56 9.81
C MET A 780 2.37 31.61 10.76
N PRO A 781 2.59 32.73 11.49
CA PRO A 781 3.59 32.76 12.54
C PRO A 781 3.20 31.71 13.59
N GLY A 782 3.95 30.61 13.59
CA GLY A 782 3.88 29.54 14.56
C GLY A 782 3.84 30.12 15.97
N SER A 783 2.96 29.64 16.85
CA SER A 783 3.24 29.62 18.30
C SER A 783 4.33 28.57 18.63
N SER A 784 5.01 28.05 17.59
CA SER A 784 6.19 27.17 17.54
C SER A 784 6.99 27.43 16.27
N PRO A 785 8.22 27.99 16.31
CA PRO A 785 9.20 28.11 15.25
C PRO A 785 9.38 26.88 14.39
N PRO A 786 9.75 27.12 13.13
CA PRO A 786 10.39 26.14 12.28
C PRO A 786 11.81 25.89 12.79
N PHE A 787 12.40 24.72 12.54
CA PHE A 787 13.78 24.59 12.03
C PHE A 787 14.17 23.12 11.92
N ARG A 788 14.48 22.66 10.69
CA ARG A 788 15.75 21.99 10.26
C ARG A 788 15.74 21.82 8.73
N PRO A 789 16.65 22.45 7.97
CA PRO A 789 17.00 22.01 6.62
C PRO A 789 17.73 20.65 6.67
N GLN A 790 17.65 19.86 5.59
CA GLN A 790 18.54 18.71 5.38
C GLN A 790 19.99 19.21 5.30
N GLY A 791 20.90 18.66 6.13
CA GLY A 791 22.33 19.00 6.13
C GLY A 791 22.90 19.59 7.42
N ALA A 792 22.09 19.74 8.49
CA ALA A 792 22.57 20.23 9.78
C ALA A 792 23.68 19.34 10.40
N ILE A 793 24.67 19.96 11.04
CA ILE A 793 25.70 19.29 11.86
C ILE A 793 25.00 18.43 12.93
N ALA A 794 25.49 17.21 13.15
CA ALA A 794 24.88 16.24 14.04
C ALA A 794 24.69 16.79 15.47
N TRP A 795 23.49 16.56 16.00
CA TRP A 795 22.88 17.21 17.17
C TRP A 795 23.47 16.86 18.54
N ASP A 796 24.45 15.95 18.64
CA ASP A 796 24.85 15.39 19.93
C ASP A 796 25.71 16.36 20.80
N ASP A 797 26.30 17.40 20.20
CA ASP A 797 27.13 18.40 20.92
C ASP A 797 26.36 19.69 21.28
N LEU A 798 25.32 20.05 20.53
CA LEU A 798 24.55 21.31 20.72
C LEU A 798 23.43 21.20 21.78
N GLU A 799 22.94 19.99 22.08
CA GLU A 799 21.88 19.77 23.09
C GLU A 799 22.30 20.16 24.53
N LYS A 800 23.59 20.40 24.78
CA LYS A 800 24.14 20.70 26.12
C LYS A 800 24.38 22.19 26.41
N THR A 801 24.18 23.09 25.45
CA THR A 801 24.57 24.51 25.56
C THR A 801 23.37 25.45 25.52
N ALA A 802 23.23 26.35 26.51
CA ALA A 802 22.12 27.29 26.64
C ALA A 802 22.53 28.76 26.43
N TRP A 803 21.54 29.65 26.31
CA TRP A 803 21.75 31.10 26.28
C TRP A 803 22.18 31.64 27.65
N HIS A 804 23.18 32.53 27.68
CA HIS A 804 23.70 33.14 28.90
C HIS A 804 24.06 34.62 28.71
N VAL A 805 23.94 35.43 29.76
CA VAL A 805 24.49 36.79 29.83
C VAL A 805 25.86 36.71 30.53
N ALA A 806 26.91 37.27 29.91
CA ALA A 806 28.26 37.18 30.49
C ALA A 806 28.34 38.03 31.79
N PRO A 807 28.98 37.54 32.87
CA PRO A 807 29.09 38.29 34.13
C PRO A 807 29.78 39.65 34.02
N SER A 808 30.58 39.86 32.97
CA SER A 808 31.26 41.12 32.64
C SER A 808 30.34 42.16 31.99
N TRP A 809 29.10 41.81 31.65
CA TRP A 809 28.09 42.71 31.05
C TRP A 809 27.07 43.20 32.11
N LYS A 810 27.56 43.61 33.29
CA LYS A 810 26.69 44.07 34.39
C LYS A 810 25.96 45.36 34.03
N GLY A 811 24.63 45.35 34.16
CA GLY A 811 23.74 46.50 33.97
C GLY A 811 22.68 46.33 32.88
N GLN A 812 22.73 45.26 32.08
CA GLN A 812 21.74 44.97 31.05
C GLN A 812 21.04 43.63 31.37
N THR A 813 19.77 43.74 31.74
CA THR A 813 18.62 42.83 31.49
C THR A 813 18.78 41.30 31.55
N ALA A 814 17.80 40.68 32.22
CA ALA A 814 17.75 39.26 32.52
C ALA A 814 17.22 38.42 31.34
N LEU A 815 17.87 37.29 31.08
CA LEU A 815 17.28 36.20 30.28
C LEU A 815 16.14 35.58 31.12
N ASP A 816 14.89 35.94 30.83
CA ASP A 816 13.74 35.36 31.54
C ASP A 816 13.54 33.91 31.07
N LYS A 817 13.69 32.96 31.99
CA LYS A 817 13.48 31.52 31.74
C LYS A 817 12.00 31.10 31.79
N ASN A 818 11.07 32.03 32.02
CA ASN A 818 9.63 31.79 31.99
C ASN A 818 9.04 31.84 30.56
N HIS A 819 9.88 31.68 29.54
CA HIS A 819 9.44 31.54 28.16
C HIS A 819 8.53 30.30 28.00
N PRO A 820 7.39 30.36 27.28
CA PRO A 820 6.40 29.28 27.18
C PRO A 820 6.90 27.98 26.53
N ARG A 821 8.14 27.96 26.03
CA ARG A 821 8.85 26.75 25.61
C ARG A 821 10.12 26.54 26.43
N THR A 822 10.33 25.29 26.85
CA THR A 822 11.50 24.88 27.64
C THR A 822 12.53 24.22 26.72
N GLY A 823 13.44 25.03 26.16
CA GLY A 823 14.54 24.57 25.32
C GLY A 823 15.80 25.42 25.52
N ASN A 824 16.97 24.86 25.22
CA ASN A 824 18.25 25.57 25.37
C ASN A 824 18.48 26.67 24.30
N SER A 825 17.62 26.74 23.28
CA SER A 825 17.70 27.66 22.13
C SER A 825 16.68 28.82 22.12
N CYS A 826 15.80 28.94 23.12
CA CYS A 826 14.76 29.98 23.21
C CYS A 826 14.90 30.87 24.46
N GLY A 827 14.30 32.05 24.45
CA GLY A 827 14.35 33.00 25.57
C GLY A 827 13.76 34.38 25.27
N ILE A 828 13.77 35.23 26.29
CA ILE A 828 13.40 36.65 26.20
C ILE A 828 14.65 37.46 26.55
N LEU A 829 14.97 38.46 25.72
CA LEU A 829 16.01 39.44 25.98
C LEU A 829 15.39 40.83 25.84
N THR A 830 15.41 41.60 26.92
CA THR A 830 15.04 43.03 26.91
C THR A 830 16.30 43.85 26.77
N GLU A 831 16.35 44.90 25.95
CA GLU A 831 17.39 45.95 25.92
C GLU A 831 18.80 45.55 26.44
N GLY A 832 19.60 44.87 25.61
CA GLY A 832 20.88 44.30 26.02
C GLY A 832 21.39 43.22 25.08
N LYS A 833 22.35 42.41 25.54
CA LYS A 833 22.95 41.31 24.75
C LYS A 833 23.08 40.00 25.51
N CYS A 834 22.85 38.89 24.82
CA CYS A 834 23.09 37.54 25.33
C CYS A 834 23.91 36.73 24.32
N ARG A 835 24.51 35.63 24.80
CA ARG A 835 25.39 34.80 23.99
C ARG A 835 25.07 33.32 24.10
N TRP A 836 25.34 32.60 23.02
CA TRP A 836 25.25 31.14 22.91
C TRP A 836 26.63 30.57 22.57
N TYR A 837 27.25 29.90 23.54
CA TYR A 837 28.65 29.42 23.46
C TYR A 837 28.72 27.92 23.24
N PHE A 838 29.52 27.50 22.27
CA PHE A 838 29.89 26.11 22.07
C PHE A 838 31.32 26.01 21.52
N ARG A 839 32.01 24.90 21.82
CA ARG A 839 33.35 24.64 21.30
C ARG A 839 33.25 24.07 19.89
N HIS A 840 33.55 24.92 18.91
CA HIS A 840 33.67 24.51 17.51
C HIS A 840 34.96 25.08 16.94
N PRO A 841 35.99 24.25 16.67
CA PRO A 841 37.20 24.71 16.03
C PRO A 841 36.94 24.96 14.53
N GLY A 842 37.16 26.19 14.08
CA GLY A 842 37.00 26.60 12.68
C GLY A 842 38.21 27.34 12.15
N GLN A 843 38.41 27.29 10.85
CA GLN A 843 39.52 27.91 10.12
C GLN A 843 39.03 29.13 9.34
N ALA A 844 39.93 30.10 9.14
CA ALA A 844 39.68 31.25 8.27
C ALA A 844 39.08 30.83 6.92
N GLY A 845 38.07 31.56 6.45
CA GLY A 845 37.37 31.31 5.19
C GLY A 845 36.15 30.39 5.27
N GLU A 846 35.94 29.67 6.37
CA GLU A 846 34.72 28.86 6.55
C GLU A 846 33.48 29.75 6.61
N LYS A 847 32.39 29.29 5.99
CA LYS A 847 31.13 30.03 5.92
C LYS A 847 30.09 29.41 6.84
N PHE A 848 29.47 30.27 7.65
CA PHE A 848 28.41 29.87 8.57
C PHE A 848 27.16 30.73 8.40
N GLU A 849 26.03 30.13 8.76
CA GLU A 849 24.76 30.82 8.93
C GLU A 849 24.28 30.63 10.37
N PHE A 850 24.02 31.75 11.04
CA PHE A 850 23.38 31.81 12.34
C PHE A 850 21.97 32.38 12.17
N GLN A 851 20.98 31.68 12.69
CA GLN A 851 19.57 32.04 12.51
C GLN A 851 18.87 32.10 13.86
N VAL A 852 18.01 33.10 14.02
CA VAL A 852 17.14 33.24 15.19
C VAL A 852 15.73 33.54 14.71
N TYR A 853 14.77 32.72 15.15
CA TYR A 853 13.36 32.96 14.90
C TYR A 853 12.77 33.76 16.06
N ALA A 854 12.43 35.03 15.80
CA ALA A 854 12.12 35.98 16.86
C ALA A 854 11.03 36.99 16.48
N LYS A 855 10.43 37.61 17.49
CA LYS A 855 9.57 38.80 17.40
C LYS A 855 9.96 39.80 18.48
N GLY A 856 9.53 41.05 18.38
CA GLY A 856 9.82 42.04 19.40
C GLY A 856 9.66 43.48 18.92
N GLU A 857 10.22 44.38 19.71
CA GLU A 857 10.31 45.81 19.41
C GLU A 857 11.77 46.27 19.52
N GLY A 858 12.13 47.32 18.79
CA GLY A 858 13.52 47.79 18.66
C GLY A 858 14.24 47.15 17.47
N GLU A 859 15.54 46.96 17.59
CA GLU A 859 16.38 46.36 16.56
C GLU A 859 17.17 45.18 17.11
N LEU A 860 17.29 44.11 16.34
CA LEU A 860 18.11 42.93 16.62
C LEU A 860 19.40 42.99 15.82
N ARG A 861 20.53 42.82 16.48
CA ARG A 861 21.86 42.72 15.87
C ARG A 861 22.46 41.37 16.20
N PHE A 862 23.17 40.82 15.24
CA PHE A 862 23.93 39.59 15.42
C PHE A 862 25.41 39.92 15.64
N GLY A 863 26.10 39.00 16.29
CA GLY A 863 27.54 38.98 16.32
C GLY A 863 28.07 37.61 16.72
N ALA A 864 29.37 37.50 16.76
CA ALA A 864 30.09 36.34 17.24
C ALA A 864 31.37 36.78 17.93
N PHE A 865 31.68 36.17 19.07
CA PHE A 865 33.03 36.18 19.63
C PHE A 865 33.72 34.88 19.23
N LEU A 866 34.78 35.00 18.45
CA LEU A 866 35.66 33.88 18.16
C LEU A 866 36.76 33.85 19.21
N TYR A 867 36.96 32.70 19.84
CA TYR A 867 38.00 32.52 20.84
C TYR A 867 39.21 31.83 20.21
N GLN A 868 40.39 32.43 20.33
CA GLN A 868 41.66 31.87 19.88
C GLN A 868 42.77 32.28 20.85
N GLU A 869 43.60 31.35 21.32
CA GLU A 869 44.83 31.65 22.10
C GLU A 869 44.67 32.71 23.22
N LYS A 870 43.62 32.59 24.04
CA LYS A 870 43.29 33.53 25.13
C LYS A 870 42.86 34.94 24.71
N ARG A 871 42.69 35.22 23.41
CA ARG A 871 42.05 36.44 22.90
C ARG A 871 40.67 36.15 22.29
N TYR A 872 39.84 37.18 22.24
CA TYR A 872 38.55 37.16 21.57
C TYR A 872 38.58 38.10 20.37
N VAL A 873 38.03 37.62 19.26
CA VAL A 873 37.86 38.35 18.02
C VAL A 873 36.37 38.58 17.85
N THR A 874 35.96 39.84 17.73
CA THR A 874 34.54 40.18 17.61
C THR A 874 34.19 40.36 16.15
N ILE A 875 33.16 39.66 15.69
CA ILE A 875 32.52 39.89 14.41
C ILE A 875 31.11 40.34 14.70
N ASN A 876 30.72 41.49 14.16
CA ASN A 876 29.36 41.97 14.28
C ASN A 876 28.68 41.93 12.91
N ASP A 877 27.37 41.79 12.91
CA ASP A 877 26.57 42.11 11.74
C ASP A 877 26.54 43.63 11.60
N ASP A 878 26.98 44.13 10.45
CA ASP A 878 26.88 45.55 10.12
C ASP A 878 25.41 45.98 9.92
N LYS A 879 24.49 45.01 9.81
CA LYS A 879 23.06 45.24 9.67
C LYS A 879 22.35 45.15 11.01
N SER A 880 21.52 46.15 11.26
CA SER A 880 20.51 46.11 12.31
C SER A 880 19.20 45.62 11.71
N HIS A 881 18.60 44.59 12.31
CA HIS A 881 17.35 44.00 11.84
C HIS A 881 16.20 44.57 12.67
N LYS A 882 15.35 45.42 12.06
CA LYS A 882 14.19 45.97 12.75
C LYS A 882 13.26 44.84 13.21
N LEU A 883 13.00 44.78 14.51
CA LEU A 883 12.11 43.76 15.07
C LEU A 883 10.66 44.08 14.71
N SER A 884 9.92 43.03 14.39
CA SER A 884 8.47 43.06 14.17
C SER A 884 7.75 42.45 15.36
N ASP A 885 6.53 42.92 15.61
CA ASP A 885 5.56 42.31 16.52
C ASP A 885 5.15 40.87 16.12
N LYS A 886 5.46 40.43 14.89
CA LYS A 886 5.30 39.06 14.39
C LYS A 886 6.63 38.30 14.41
N TYR A 887 6.56 36.99 14.64
CA TYR A 887 7.74 36.15 14.54
C TYR A 887 8.21 36.05 13.10
N GLN A 888 9.50 36.29 12.89
CA GLN A 888 10.15 36.11 11.61
C GLN A 888 11.56 35.54 11.81
N LEU A 889 12.09 34.95 10.75
CA LEU A 889 13.43 34.43 10.73
C LEU A 889 14.43 35.54 10.42
N TYR A 890 15.40 35.71 11.30
CA TYR A 890 16.52 36.59 11.08
C TYR A 890 17.79 35.76 10.91
N SER A 891 18.51 35.98 9.81
CA SER A 891 19.73 35.24 9.48
C SER A 891 20.94 36.17 9.47
N TYR A 892 22.02 35.70 10.07
CA TYR A 892 23.34 36.29 10.01
C TYR A 892 24.30 35.33 9.32
N HIS A 893 24.87 35.81 8.22
CA HIS A 893 25.86 35.07 7.45
C HIS A 893 27.23 35.68 7.71
N PHE A 894 28.19 34.85 8.08
CA PHE A 894 29.55 35.32 8.27
C PHE A 894 30.55 34.28 7.78
N SER A 895 31.72 34.78 7.39
CA SER A 895 32.90 33.95 7.15
C SER A 895 33.86 34.13 8.31
N LEU A 896 34.57 33.08 8.70
CA LEU A 896 35.60 33.22 9.73
C LEU A 896 36.76 34.06 9.17
N PRO A 897 37.14 35.18 9.81
CA PRO A 897 38.24 36.03 9.37
C PRO A 897 39.60 35.44 9.75
N GLU A 898 39.64 34.60 10.77
CA GLU A 898 40.81 33.89 11.25
C GLU A 898 40.43 32.58 11.95
N ASP A 899 41.43 31.74 12.19
CA ASP A 899 41.28 30.47 12.89
C ASP A 899 40.80 30.68 14.33
N MET A 900 40.03 29.73 14.86
CA MET A 900 39.48 29.86 16.20
C MET A 900 39.12 28.50 16.82
N GLN A 901 39.10 28.44 18.15
CA GLN A 901 38.87 27.24 18.95
C GLN A 901 37.40 27.09 19.39
N ALA A 902 36.67 28.21 19.50
CA ALA A 902 35.28 28.21 19.92
C ALA A 902 34.54 29.46 19.39
N ILE A 903 33.24 29.30 19.17
CA ILE A 903 32.34 30.39 18.77
C ILE A 903 31.41 30.68 19.93
N SER A 904 31.24 31.96 20.25
CA SER A 904 30.11 32.44 21.02
C SER A 904 29.25 33.32 20.12
N LEU A 905 28.10 32.81 19.67
CA LEU A 905 27.14 33.59 18.92
C LEU A 905 26.48 34.60 19.85
N VAL A 906 26.21 35.80 19.37
CA VAL A 906 25.70 36.92 20.14
C VAL A 906 24.47 37.47 19.44
N ILE A 907 23.47 37.79 20.23
CA ILE A 907 22.40 38.69 19.82
C ILE A 907 22.38 39.89 20.75
N GLU A 908 22.19 41.07 20.19
CA GLU A 908 22.01 42.34 20.88
C GLU A 908 20.70 42.97 20.43
N THR A 909 19.98 43.59 21.35
CA THR A 909 18.70 44.25 21.07
C THR A 909 18.60 45.61 21.76
N THR A 910 17.98 46.58 21.09
CA THR A 910 17.65 47.90 21.66
C THR A 910 16.26 47.96 22.30
N GLY A 911 15.46 46.88 22.20
CA GLY A 911 14.15 46.74 22.83
C GLY A 911 13.91 45.29 23.28
N THR A 912 12.66 44.85 23.40
CA THR A 912 12.36 43.48 23.86
C THR A 912 12.27 42.53 22.67
N VAL A 913 13.12 41.49 22.64
CA VAL A 913 13.06 40.38 21.69
C VAL A 913 12.65 39.07 22.38
N TYR A 914 11.67 38.41 21.81
CA TYR A 914 11.22 37.06 22.14
C TYR A 914 11.73 36.15 21.04
N PHE A 915 12.68 35.27 21.36
CA PHE A 915 13.22 34.32 20.40
C PHE A 915 12.89 32.90 20.80
N ASP A 916 12.44 32.17 19.81
CA ASP A 916 11.62 30.99 19.97
C ASP A 916 12.43 29.74 19.63
N ASP A 917 13.42 29.88 18.75
CA ASP A 917 14.46 28.92 18.42
C ASP A 917 15.67 29.63 17.79
N ALA A 918 16.82 28.97 17.78
CA ALA A 918 18.06 29.44 17.19
C ALA A 918 18.83 28.28 16.56
N ALA A 919 19.41 28.48 15.36
CA ALA A 919 20.11 27.45 14.61
C ALA A 919 21.45 27.96 14.07
N PHE A 920 22.44 27.08 14.02
CA PHE A 920 23.79 27.36 13.52
C PHE A 920 24.30 26.21 12.65
N TYR A 921 24.73 26.49 11.41
CA TYR A 921 25.28 25.47 10.50
C TYR A 921 26.27 26.04 9.49
N ASN A 922 27.09 25.16 8.91
CA ASN A 922 28.02 25.48 7.83
C ASN A 922 27.25 25.67 6.51
N ARG A 923 27.60 26.70 5.73
CA ARG A 923 26.90 27.13 4.51
C ARG A 923 27.76 26.95 3.25
N ALA A 924 28.57 25.89 3.18
CA ALA A 924 29.37 25.59 2.00
C ALA A 924 28.51 25.35 0.74
N ASP A 925 28.94 25.89 -0.40
CA ASP A 925 28.31 25.68 -1.70
C ASP A 925 28.46 24.22 -2.14
N GLN A 926 27.33 23.52 -2.24
CA GLN A 926 27.25 22.09 -2.52
C GLN A 926 27.59 21.73 -3.98
N SER A 927 27.67 22.72 -4.88
CA SER A 927 28.16 22.49 -6.25
C SER A 927 29.68 22.29 -6.28
N TYR A 928 30.39 22.67 -5.21
CA TYR A 928 31.82 22.47 -5.04
C TYR A 928 32.12 21.29 -4.10
N ALA A 929 33.26 20.64 -4.29
CA ALA A 929 33.80 19.64 -3.37
C ALA A 929 35.31 19.79 -3.24
N LEU A 930 35.84 19.75 -2.00
CA LEU A 930 37.27 19.84 -1.72
C LEU A 930 37.77 18.49 -1.17
N SER A 931 38.85 17.98 -1.77
CA SER A 931 39.47 16.71 -1.40
C SER A 931 40.96 16.86 -1.11
N ALA A 932 41.54 15.96 -0.32
CA ALA A 932 42.94 15.94 0.08
C ALA A 932 43.60 14.61 -0.31
N ARG A 933 44.85 14.64 -0.77
CA ARG A 933 45.65 13.46 -1.09
C ARG A 933 47.11 13.63 -0.59
N PRO A 934 47.58 12.78 0.33
CA PRO A 934 46.79 11.80 1.08
C PRO A 934 45.86 12.49 2.09
N HIS A 935 44.67 11.92 2.35
CA HIS A 935 43.73 12.43 3.38
C HIS A 935 44.02 11.88 4.78
N TYR A 936 44.97 10.96 4.90
CA TYR A 936 45.50 10.44 6.17
C TYR A 936 47.01 10.23 6.01
N GLN A 937 47.78 10.50 7.04
CA GLN A 937 49.21 10.18 7.08
C GLN A 937 49.63 9.65 8.44
N MET A 938 50.41 8.57 8.43
CA MET A 938 51.09 8.03 9.60
C MET A 938 52.57 8.39 9.53
N ILE A 939 53.06 9.11 10.53
CA ILE A 939 54.44 9.62 10.59
C ILE A 939 55.08 9.31 11.94
N ALA A 940 56.42 9.36 12.01
CA ALA A 940 57.14 9.19 13.27
C ALA A 940 56.88 10.41 14.20
N GLU A 941 56.95 10.20 15.52
CA GLU A 941 56.65 11.23 16.54
C GLU A 941 57.34 12.58 16.28
N ASP A 942 58.60 12.57 15.83
CA ASP A 942 59.39 13.79 15.57
C ASP A 942 59.48 14.17 14.08
N ALA A 943 58.78 13.47 13.18
CA ALA A 943 58.85 13.74 11.75
C ALA A 943 57.99 14.97 11.33
N PRO A 944 58.41 15.73 10.31
CA PRO A 944 57.55 16.75 9.70
C PRO A 944 56.37 16.09 8.99
N HIS A 945 55.31 16.86 8.75
CA HIS A 945 54.19 16.38 7.95
C HIS A 945 54.61 16.09 6.51
N LEU A 946 53.99 15.09 5.89
CA LEU A 946 54.10 14.83 4.47
C LEU A 946 53.29 15.86 3.68
N PRO A 947 53.75 16.26 2.48
CA PRO A 947 52.99 17.16 1.61
C PRO A 947 51.60 16.60 1.27
N VAL A 948 50.57 17.45 1.38
CA VAL A 948 49.18 17.13 1.00
C VAL A 948 48.77 17.97 -0.20
N SER A 949 48.29 17.31 -1.24
CA SER A 949 47.68 17.95 -2.40
C SER A 949 46.18 18.11 -2.17
N PHE A 950 45.65 19.31 -2.39
CA PHE A 950 44.22 19.57 -2.30
C PHE A 950 43.63 19.80 -3.69
N THR A 951 42.45 19.23 -3.95
CA THR A 951 41.75 19.37 -5.24
C THR A 951 40.32 19.84 -4.99
N LEU A 952 40.01 21.02 -5.52
CA LEU A 952 38.66 21.58 -5.55
C LEU A 952 38.00 21.22 -6.90
N THR A 953 36.79 20.70 -6.87
CA THR A 953 35.97 20.43 -8.05
C THR A 953 34.66 21.19 -7.99
N HIS A 954 34.18 21.72 -9.11
CA HIS A 954 32.84 22.29 -9.30
C HIS A 954 32.07 21.41 -10.28
N ASN A 955 30.92 20.87 -9.88
CA ASN A 955 30.13 19.90 -10.66
C ASN A 955 30.98 18.74 -11.22
N SER A 956 31.84 18.16 -10.36
CA SER A 956 32.77 17.07 -10.67
C SER A 956 33.88 17.40 -11.70
N GLN A 957 34.08 18.67 -12.04
CA GLN A 957 35.20 19.13 -12.87
C GLN A 957 36.21 19.92 -12.02
N PRO A 958 37.52 19.81 -12.26
CA PRO A 958 38.51 20.62 -11.54
C PRO A 958 38.19 22.12 -11.62
N ALA A 959 38.14 22.79 -10.48
CA ALA A 959 37.97 24.24 -10.45
C ALA A 959 39.26 24.92 -10.93
N ALA A 960 39.14 25.96 -11.75
CA ALA A 960 40.28 26.74 -12.20
C ALA A 960 40.83 27.60 -11.04
N ASP A 961 42.08 27.36 -10.65
CA ASP A 961 42.88 28.19 -9.72
C ASP A 961 42.24 28.43 -8.32
N PRO A 962 42.08 27.38 -7.49
CA PRO A 962 41.47 27.52 -6.17
C PRO A 962 42.40 28.25 -5.18
N LYS A 963 41.90 29.33 -4.55
CA LYS A 963 42.64 30.09 -3.52
C LYS A 963 42.48 29.47 -2.14
N LEU A 964 43.05 28.28 -1.96
CA LEU A 964 42.93 27.52 -0.72
C LEU A 964 43.72 28.16 0.43
N LEU A 965 43.07 28.29 1.58
CA LEU A 965 43.74 28.59 2.85
C LEU A 965 44.11 27.27 3.53
N VAL A 966 45.39 27.02 3.73
CA VAL A 966 45.89 25.78 4.34
C VAL A 966 46.47 26.11 5.72
N SER A 967 46.06 25.35 6.73
CA SER A 967 46.64 25.41 8.07
C SER A 967 47.08 24.03 8.53
N GLU A 968 48.13 24.01 9.36
CA GLU A 968 48.74 22.79 9.87
C GLU A 968 48.72 22.77 11.40
N SER A 969 48.34 21.63 11.96
CA SER A 969 48.41 21.34 13.39
C SER A 969 49.10 19.99 13.60
N GLU A 970 49.50 19.66 14.82
CA GLU A 970 50.11 18.36 15.12
C GLU A 970 49.27 17.14 14.71
N LYS A 971 47.95 17.30 14.57
CA LYS A 971 46.97 16.20 14.37
C LYS A 971 46.28 16.22 13.01
N GLU A 972 46.32 17.33 12.29
CA GLU A 972 45.70 17.45 10.97
C GLU A 972 46.25 18.64 10.17
N ILE A 973 46.21 18.50 8.85
CA ILE A 973 46.34 19.60 7.88
C ILE A 973 44.95 19.88 7.34
N ARG A 974 44.51 21.14 7.38
CA ARG A 974 43.17 21.54 6.96
C ARG A 974 43.27 22.54 5.81
N ALA A 975 42.40 22.37 4.82
CA ALA A 975 42.25 23.32 3.72
C ALA A 975 40.82 23.82 3.65
N VAL A 976 40.67 25.12 3.39
CA VAL A 976 39.40 25.78 3.14
C VAL A 976 39.48 26.49 1.81
N ASP A 977 38.43 26.36 0.99
CA ASP A 977 38.20 27.28 -0.13
C ASP A 977 37.27 28.41 0.34
N PRO A 978 37.75 29.65 0.53
CA PRO A 978 36.91 30.75 1.01
C PRO A 978 35.80 31.14 0.04
N ALA A 979 35.94 30.82 -1.25
CA ALA A 979 34.93 31.16 -2.25
C ALA A 979 33.67 30.29 -2.09
N SER A 980 33.82 28.97 -2.00
CA SER A 980 32.71 28.04 -1.78
C SER A 980 32.38 27.80 -0.30
N GLY A 981 33.32 28.03 0.61
CA GLY A 981 33.22 27.62 2.02
C GLY A 981 33.49 26.13 2.26
N GLN A 982 33.89 25.39 1.22
CA GLN A 982 34.22 23.96 1.33
C GLN A 982 35.47 23.75 2.18
N VAL A 983 35.45 22.67 2.97
CA VAL A 983 36.51 22.32 3.92
C VAL A 983 36.94 20.89 3.68
N CYS A 984 38.24 20.65 3.69
CA CYS A 984 38.82 19.32 3.70
C CYS A 984 39.88 19.20 4.79
N ARG A 985 40.09 17.98 5.29
CA ARG A 985 41.06 17.65 6.33
C ARG A 985 41.90 16.47 5.89
N ALA A 986 43.19 16.53 6.16
CA ALA A 986 44.11 15.42 6.10
C ALA A 986 44.60 15.11 7.51
N ILE A 987 44.26 13.93 8.05
CA ILE A 987 44.58 13.57 9.44
C ILE A 987 46.04 13.15 9.56
N VAL A 988 46.72 13.64 10.60
CA VAL A 988 48.11 13.29 10.93
C VAL A 988 48.13 12.43 12.18
N GLN A 989 48.63 11.20 12.04
CA GLN A 989 48.86 10.30 13.15
C GLN A 989 50.36 10.11 13.40
N ARG A 990 50.80 10.56 14.57
CA ARG A 990 52.15 10.34 15.07
C ARG A 990 52.24 9.00 15.80
N VAL A 991 53.23 8.19 15.46
CA VAL A 991 53.49 6.87 16.06
C VAL A 991 54.97 6.67 16.35
N PRO A 992 55.34 5.77 17.29
CA PRO A 992 56.74 5.40 17.51
C PRO A 992 57.39 4.91 16.20
N ALA A 993 58.66 5.25 15.98
CA ALA A 993 59.36 4.93 14.73
C ALA A 993 59.33 3.43 14.38
N GLY A 994 59.43 2.55 15.38
CA GLY A 994 59.31 1.11 15.19
C GLY A 994 57.95 0.68 14.64
N ARG A 995 56.86 1.33 15.06
CA ARG A 995 55.51 1.06 14.56
C ARG A 995 55.37 1.48 13.10
N LEU A 996 55.87 2.65 12.73
CA LEU A 996 55.88 3.10 11.33
C LEU A 996 56.67 2.13 10.43
N ALA A 997 57.84 1.67 10.91
CA ALA A 997 58.69 0.74 10.19
C ALA A 997 57.99 -0.62 9.89
N GLU A 998 57.13 -1.10 10.80
CA GLU A 998 56.34 -2.32 10.56
C GLU A 998 55.37 -2.17 9.37
N PHE A 999 54.68 -1.03 9.29
CA PHE A 999 53.78 -0.74 8.18
C PHE A 999 54.56 -0.53 6.88
N ASP A 1000 55.68 0.19 6.94
CA ASP A 1000 56.54 0.41 5.78
C ASP A 1000 57.07 -0.92 5.21
N ALA A 1001 57.53 -1.82 6.08
CA ALA A 1001 58.01 -3.14 5.67
C ALA A 1001 56.93 -4.03 5.05
N ALA A 1002 55.67 -3.88 5.48
CA ALA A 1002 54.54 -4.58 4.87
C ALA A 1002 54.18 -3.97 3.51
N ALA A 1003 54.05 -2.64 3.44
CA ALA A 1003 53.58 -1.94 2.26
C ALA A 1003 54.57 -1.92 1.10
N GLN A 1004 55.89 -1.81 1.36
CA GLN A 1004 56.92 -1.81 0.31
C GLN A 1004 56.96 -3.08 -0.54
N LYS A 1005 56.45 -4.19 0.00
CA LYS A 1005 56.40 -5.48 -0.70
C LYS A 1005 55.25 -5.55 -1.71
N ILE A 1006 54.23 -4.71 -1.55
CA ILE A 1006 53.02 -4.73 -2.37
C ILE A 1006 53.29 -3.99 -3.67
N LYS A 1007 53.13 -4.69 -4.80
CA LYS A 1007 53.15 -4.06 -6.13
C LYS A 1007 51.98 -4.56 -6.97
N PHE A 1008 50.97 -3.73 -7.14
CA PHE A 1008 49.87 -4.07 -8.04
C PHE A 1008 50.32 -4.00 -9.52
N PRO A 1009 49.92 -4.94 -10.38
CA PRO A 1009 50.24 -4.90 -11.82
C PRO A 1009 49.66 -3.67 -12.55
N LYS A 1010 48.58 -3.12 -11.98
CA LYS A 1010 47.91 -1.89 -12.41
C LYS A 1010 47.28 -1.23 -11.17
N PRO A 1011 46.96 0.07 -11.19
CA PRO A 1011 46.19 0.71 -10.14
C PRO A 1011 44.95 -0.14 -9.76
N ALA A 1012 44.88 -0.55 -8.48
CA ALA A 1012 43.85 -1.44 -7.98
C ALA A 1012 42.68 -0.65 -7.37
N LYS A 1013 41.45 -0.91 -7.82
CA LYS A 1013 40.24 -0.35 -7.17
C LYS A 1013 39.75 -1.31 -6.09
N ILE A 1014 39.76 -0.86 -4.83
CA ILE A 1014 39.51 -1.70 -3.65
C ILE A 1014 38.23 -1.24 -2.95
N LEU A 1015 37.24 -2.11 -2.87
CA LEU A 1015 35.98 -1.90 -2.18
C LEU A 1015 36.02 -2.46 -0.75
N TYR A 1016 35.58 -1.69 0.23
CA TYR A 1016 35.29 -2.17 1.58
C TYR A 1016 33.79 -2.13 1.86
N LEU A 1017 33.24 -3.29 2.22
CA LEU A 1017 31.91 -3.44 2.78
C LEU A 1017 32.05 -3.92 4.23
N GLY A 1018 31.33 -3.29 5.16
CA GLY A 1018 31.45 -3.65 6.57
C GLY A 1018 30.48 -2.89 7.46
N ASP A 1019 30.58 -3.15 8.76
CA ASP A 1019 29.71 -2.54 9.77
C ASP A 1019 30.34 -1.30 10.43
N SER A 1020 29.92 -0.99 11.67
CA SER A 1020 30.47 0.12 12.45
C SER A 1020 32.00 0.08 12.61
N LEU A 1021 32.65 -1.09 12.58
CA LEU A 1021 34.12 -1.17 12.70
C LEU A 1021 34.85 -0.61 11.48
N THR A 1022 34.17 -0.54 10.33
CA THR A 1022 34.70 -0.01 9.08
C THR A 1022 34.10 1.36 8.73
N ASP A 1023 32.95 1.73 9.33
CA ASP A 1023 32.31 3.03 9.12
C ASP A 1023 32.62 4.08 10.20
N PHE A 1024 32.92 3.70 11.45
CA PHE A 1024 33.30 4.69 12.46
C PHE A 1024 34.69 5.25 12.12
N ASP A 1025 34.99 6.44 12.65
CA ASP A 1025 36.32 7.04 12.55
C ASP A 1025 36.85 7.28 11.12
N ARG A 1026 35.96 7.42 10.13
CA ARG A 1026 36.35 7.74 8.74
C ARG A 1026 37.26 8.97 8.72
N GLY A 1027 38.31 8.88 7.91
CA GLY A 1027 39.43 9.82 7.89
C GLY A 1027 40.66 9.30 8.61
N PHE A 1028 40.53 8.33 9.53
CA PHE A 1028 41.66 7.66 10.17
C PHE A 1028 41.41 6.20 10.54
N ASN A 1029 40.36 5.58 10.01
CA ASN A 1029 40.05 4.19 10.32
C ASN A 1029 40.97 3.23 9.55
N HIS A 1030 40.83 1.93 9.79
CA HIS A 1030 41.71 0.92 9.18
C HIS A 1030 41.78 0.99 7.64
N THR A 1031 40.70 1.43 6.97
CA THR A 1031 40.68 1.59 5.50
C THR A 1031 41.47 2.81 5.04
N ASP A 1032 41.45 3.90 5.81
CA ASP A 1032 42.22 5.11 5.53
C ASP A 1032 43.72 4.88 5.77
N ILE A 1033 44.06 4.14 6.82
CA ILE A 1033 45.44 3.72 7.11
C ILE A 1033 45.97 2.84 5.97
N ALA A 1034 45.18 1.86 5.53
CA ALA A 1034 45.57 1.00 4.41
C ALA A 1034 45.75 1.80 3.10
N ASP A 1035 44.82 2.71 2.77
CA ASP A 1035 44.91 3.56 1.55
C ASP A 1035 46.20 4.39 1.53
N PHE A 1036 46.57 4.99 2.67
CA PHE A 1036 47.81 5.74 2.78
C PHE A 1036 49.03 4.88 2.47
N PHE A 1037 49.18 3.72 3.12
CA PHE A 1037 50.36 2.87 2.93
C PHE A 1037 50.42 2.22 1.55
N LEU A 1038 49.27 1.88 0.95
CA LEU A 1038 49.22 1.36 -0.43
C LEU A 1038 49.70 2.39 -1.46
N ASN A 1039 49.58 3.69 -1.17
CA ASN A 1039 50.00 4.78 -2.05
C ASN A 1039 51.29 5.48 -1.61
N LYS A 1040 51.84 5.17 -0.43
CA LYS A 1040 53.01 5.85 0.15
C LYS A 1040 54.27 5.72 -0.69
N PHE A 1041 54.56 4.51 -1.21
CA PHE A 1041 55.80 4.22 -1.96
C PHE A 1041 55.64 4.33 -3.47
N THR A 1042 54.42 4.34 -3.97
CA THR A 1042 54.12 4.54 -5.39
C THR A 1042 52.73 5.15 -5.49
N SER A 1043 52.70 6.46 -5.80
CA SER A 1043 51.46 7.21 -5.89
C SER A 1043 50.50 6.61 -6.93
N GLY A 1044 49.23 6.46 -6.57
CA GLY A 1044 48.18 5.96 -7.45
C GLY A 1044 48.17 4.45 -7.67
N GLN A 1045 48.87 3.66 -6.84
CA GLN A 1045 48.82 2.20 -6.91
C GLN A 1045 47.47 1.62 -6.46
N ALA A 1046 46.71 2.32 -5.62
CA ALA A 1046 45.39 1.88 -5.17
C ALA A 1046 44.39 3.03 -5.05
N GLU A 1047 43.12 2.73 -5.31
CA GLU A 1047 41.98 3.62 -5.07
C GLU A 1047 40.99 2.89 -4.15
N VAL A 1048 40.88 3.35 -2.90
CA VAL A 1048 40.07 2.71 -1.86
C VAL A 1048 38.69 3.36 -1.74
N TYR A 1049 37.65 2.53 -1.77
CA TYR A 1049 36.25 2.92 -1.65
C TYR A 1049 35.61 2.28 -0.42
N ASN A 1050 35.31 3.09 0.60
CA ASN A 1050 34.68 2.62 1.83
C ASN A 1050 33.15 2.85 1.83
N TYR A 1051 32.43 1.78 1.49
CA TYR A 1051 30.96 1.70 1.51
C TYR A 1051 30.41 1.02 2.77
N ALA A 1052 31.18 0.90 3.86
CA ALA A 1052 30.67 0.38 5.12
C ALA A 1052 29.50 1.22 5.69
N VAL A 1053 28.65 0.59 6.51
CA VAL A 1053 27.45 1.21 7.10
C VAL A 1053 27.37 0.90 8.59
N ARG A 1054 27.05 1.91 9.39
CA ARG A 1054 26.88 1.76 10.85
C ARG A 1054 25.81 0.75 11.19
N GLY A 1055 26.17 -0.26 11.98
CA GLY A 1055 25.26 -1.31 12.43
C GLY A 1055 24.79 -2.26 11.32
N GLU A 1056 25.52 -2.34 10.22
CA GLU A 1056 25.27 -3.33 9.16
C GLU A 1056 25.45 -4.76 9.70
N ASP A 1057 24.58 -5.67 9.25
CA ASP A 1057 24.75 -7.12 9.36
C ASP A 1057 24.56 -7.71 7.95
N ILE A 1058 24.85 -9.00 7.76
CA ILE A 1058 24.81 -9.61 6.43
C ILE A 1058 23.41 -9.54 5.80
N GLN A 1059 22.36 -9.56 6.61
CA GLN A 1059 21.00 -9.43 6.12
C GLN A 1059 20.75 -8.04 5.55
N ARG A 1060 21.15 -6.99 6.27
CA ARG A 1060 21.00 -5.60 5.80
C ARG A 1060 21.90 -5.29 4.62
N LEU A 1061 23.14 -5.79 4.61
CA LEU A 1061 24.05 -5.67 3.48
C LEU A 1061 23.42 -6.30 2.21
N SER A 1062 22.91 -7.54 2.29
CA SER A 1062 22.21 -8.20 1.18
C SER A 1062 21.00 -7.39 0.69
N GLN A 1063 20.17 -6.91 1.63
CA GLN A 1063 19.01 -6.07 1.31
C GLN A 1063 19.42 -4.77 0.61
N ARG A 1064 20.52 -4.15 1.02
CA ARG A 1064 21.01 -2.90 0.43
C ARG A 1064 21.54 -3.11 -0.99
N LEU A 1065 22.31 -4.19 -1.22
CA LEU A 1065 22.72 -4.60 -2.56
C LEU A 1065 21.52 -4.92 -3.48
N ALA A 1066 20.40 -5.37 -2.92
CA ALA A 1066 19.18 -5.65 -3.66
C ALA A 1066 18.28 -4.41 -3.88
N GLY A 1067 18.65 -3.23 -3.38
CA GLY A 1067 17.79 -2.03 -3.41
C GLY A 1067 16.56 -2.13 -2.51
N GLN A 1068 16.59 -2.99 -1.50
CA GLN A 1068 15.47 -3.30 -0.60
C GLN A 1068 15.67 -2.74 0.82
N ALA A 1069 16.78 -2.05 1.08
CA ALA A 1069 17.06 -1.44 2.38
C ALA A 1069 16.02 -0.37 2.74
N ARG A 1070 15.57 -0.38 4.00
CA ARG A 1070 14.52 0.53 4.51
C ARG A 1070 14.98 1.43 5.66
N ASP A 1071 16.28 1.41 5.96
CA ASP A 1071 16.87 2.22 7.03
C ASP A 1071 17.39 3.58 6.52
N ARG A 1072 17.98 4.38 7.43
CA ARG A 1072 18.49 5.72 7.12
C ARG A 1072 19.67 5.75 6.14
N PHE A 1073 20.25 4.59 5.85
CA PHE A 1073 21.39 4.45 4.93
C PHE A 1073 20.97 3.77 3.62
N LYS A 1074 19.66 3.69 3.32
CA LYS A 1074 19.11 2.98 2.15
C LYS A 1074 19.81 3.33 0.83
N ASP A 1075 20.19 4.60 0.67
CA ASP A 1075 20.82 5.12 -0.56
C ASP A 1075 22.34 4.99 -0.55
N ARG A 1076 22.95 4.42 0.51
CA ARG A 1076 24.42 4.33 0.63
C ARG A 1076 25.07 3.58 -0.53
N TYR A 1077 24.40 2.58 -1.10
CA TYR A 1077 24.94 1.77 -2.21
C TYR A 1077 24.47 2.28 -3.59
N GLN A 1078 23.74 3.40 -3.64
CA GLN A 1078 23.38 4.04 -4.90
C GLN A 1078 24.64 4.50 -5.63
N GLY A 1079 24.76 4.17 -6.92
CA GLY A 1079 25.94 4.46 -7.73
C GLY A 1079 27.21 3.70 -7.31
N MET A 1080 27.13 2.77 -6.34
CA MET A 1080 28.33 2.04 -5.89
C MET A 1080 29.00 1.25 -7.03
N PHE A 1081 28.22 0.74 -7.98
CA PHE A 1081 28.72 -0.02 -9.13
C PHE A 1081 28.99 0.85 -10.37
N ASP A 1082 28.94 2.19 -10.24
CA ASP A 1082 29.45 3.10 -11.28
C ASP A 1082 30.99 2.97 -11.42
N HIS A 1083 31.63 2.36 -10.42
CA HIS A 1083 33.02 1.92 -10.46
C HIS A 1083 33.10 0.39 -10.60
N GLN A 1084 34.10 -0.07 -11.35
CA GLN A 1084 34.47 -1.47 -11.45
C GLN A 1084 35.60 -1.80 -10.47
N TYR A 1085 35.36 -2.73 -9.54
CA TYR A 1085 36.31 -3.05 -8.46
C TYR A 1085 37.16 -4.28 -8.78
N ASP A 1086 38.46 -4.20 -8.52
CA ASP A 1086 39.37 -5.33 -8.66
C ASP A 1086 39.36 -6.22 -7.41
N ILE A 1087 39.18 -5.62 -6.23
CA ILE A 1087 39.22 -6.28 -4.92
C ILE A 1087 38.04 -5.80 -4.07
N ALA A 1088 37.33 -6.71 -3.39
CA ALA A 1088 36.34 -6.35 -2.38
C ALA A 1088 36.60 -7.09 -1.05
N PHE A 1089 36.77 -6.33 0.02
CA PHE A 1089 36.81 -6.83 1.40
C PHE A 1089 35.43 -6.75 2.03
N ILE A 1090 34.98 -7.84 2.65
CA ILE A 1090 33.74 -7.89 3.44
C ILE A 1090 34.12 -8.15 4.90
N PHE A 1091 33.90 -7.14 5.77
CA PHE A 1091 34.26 -7.18 7.19
C PHE A 1091 33.04 -6.94 8.08
N LEU A 1092 32.41 -8.04 8.51
CA LEU A 1092 31.27 -8.07 9.42
C LEU A 1092 31.52 -9.06 10.57
N GLY A 1093 30.51 -9.33 11.40
CA GLY A 1093 30.57 -10.38 12.41
C GLY A 1093 29.91 -9.99 13.72
N HIS A 1094 30.24 -8.83 14.30
CA HIS A 1094 29.68 -8.45 15.61
C HIS A 1094 28.17 -8.26 15.57
N ASN A 1095 27.65 -7.62 14.52
CA ASN A 1095 26.21 -7.46 14.35
C ASN A 1095 25.47 -8.74 13.94
N ASP A 1096 26.16 -9.65 13.23
CA ASP A 1096 25.65 -10.97 12.82
C ASP A 1096 25.56 -11.95 13.98
N THR A 1097 26.50 -11.84 14.93
CA THR A 1097 26.67 -12.78 16.05
C THR A 1097 26.08 -12.31 17.37
N LYS A 1098 25.59 -11.06 17.43
CA LYS A 1098 24.99 -10.50 18.65
C LYS A 1098 23.81 -11.36 19.13
N THR A 1099 23.71 -11.55 20.43
CA THR A 1099 22.62 -12.31 21.05
C THR A 1099 21.69 -11.37 21.81
N HIS A 1100 20.45 -11.80 22.07
CA HIS A 1100 19.44 -10.96 22.71
C HIS A 1100 18.94 -11.60 24.01
N SER A 1101 18.72 -10.76 25.02
CA SER A 1101 18.16 -11.14 26.34
C SER A 1101 16.83 -11.90 26.24
N ALA A 1102 15.97 -11.59 25.28
CA ALA A 1102 14.72 -12.32 25.02
C ALA A 1102 14.92 -13.81 24.65
N LYS A 1103 16.14 -14.18 24.24
CA LYS A 1103 16.57 -15.55 23.94
C LYS A 1103 17.62 -16.05 24.95
N ASN A 1104 17.66 -15.44 26.15
CA ASN A 1104 18.63 -15.74 27.20
C ASN A 1104 20.11 -15.67 26.74
N PHE A 1105 20.40 -14.87 25.70
CA PHE A 1105 21.73 -14.78 25.10
C PHE A 1105 22.31 -16.11 24.59
N THR A 1106 21.45 -17.09 24.29
CA THR A 1106 21.89 -18.45 23.93
C THR A 1106 22.29 -18.58 22.46
N GLU A 1107 21.60 -17.88 21.57
CA GLU A 1107 21.82 -17.93 20.12
C GLU A 1107 21.91 -16.52 19.50
N PRO A 1108 22.67 -16.37 18.40
CA PRO A 1108 22.72 -15.14 17.62
C PRO A 1108 21.36 -14.73 17.06
N VAL A 1109 21.17 -13.42 16.85
CA VAL A 1109 19.96 -12.88 16.22
C VAL A 1109 19.80 -13.40 14.79
N ILE A 1110 20.90 -13.60 14.06
CA ILE A 1110 20.91 -14.22 12.73
C ILE A 1110 21.45 -15.65 12.87
N PRO A 1111 20.62 -16.69 12.65
CA PRO A 1111 21.08 -18.08 12.71
C PRO A 1111 22.20 -18.36 11.69
N LEU A 1112 23.17 -19.21 12.04
CA LEU A 1112 24.33 -19.51 11.18
C LEU A 1112 23.96 -20.01 9.77
N ALA A 1113 22.90 -20.82 9.66
CA ALA A 1113 22.38 -21.26 8.36
C ALA A 1113 21.93 -20.07 7.49
N GLN A 1114 21.31 -19.07 8.11
CA GLN A 1114 20.88 -17.85 7.42
C GLN A 1114 22.09 -16.98 7.04
N VAL A 1115 23.12 -16.89 7.91
CA VAL A 1115 24.38 -16.21 7.58
C VAL A 1115 24.99 -16.80 6.31
N LYS A 1116 25.09 -18.13 6.21
CA LYS A 1116 25.63 -18.80 5.02
C LYS A 1116 24.87 -18.44 3.74
N THR A 1117 23.54 -18.51 3.78
CA THR A 1117 22.69 -18.16 2.63
C THR A 1117 22.83 -16.69 2.22
N LEU A 1118 22.86 -15.77 3.18
CA LEU A 1118 22.93 -14.34 2.89
C LEU A 1118 24.31 -13.94 2.35
N TYR A 1119 25.39 -14.51 2.88
CA TYR A 1119 26.72 -14.33 2.30
C TYR A 1119 26.78 -14.85 0.86
N GLN A 1120 26.17 -16.00 0.57
CA GLN A 1120 26.12 -16.52 -0.80
C GLN A 1120 25.45 -15.51 -1.75
N GLN A 1121 24.33 -14.91 -1.35
CA GLN A 1121 23.64 -13.88 -2.16
C GLN A 1121 24.52 -12.66 -2.44
N VAL A 1122 25.26 -12.20 -1.42
CA VAL A 1122 26.19 -11.07 -1.53
C VAL A 1122 27.34 -11.41 -2.46
N ILE A 1123 27.94 -12.59 -2.32
CA ILE A 1123 29.02 -13.10 -3.18
C ILE A 1123 28.54 -13.17 -4.63
N ASP A 1124 27.37 -13.75 -4.87
CA ASP A 1124 26.78 -13.89 -6.21
C ASP A 1124 26.52 -12.53 -6.83
N ARG A 1125 26.03 -11.57 -6.04
CA ARG A 1125 25.82 -10.20 -6.52
C ARG A 1125 27.13 -9.52 -6.90
N LEU A 1126 28.16 -9.58 -6.05
CA LEU A 1126 29.46 -8.96 -6.34
C LEU A 1126 30.12 -9.58 -7.57
N LYS A 1127 30.06 -10.92 -7.73
CA LYS A 1127 30.53 -11.61 -8.94
C LYS A 1127 29.78 -11.14 -10.19
N LYS A 1128 28.46 -11.01 -10.10
CA LYS A 1128 27.62 -10.52 -11.21
C LYS A 1128 27.98 -9.11 -11.65
N GLU A 1129 28.36 -8.24 -10.72
CA GLU A 1129 28.76 -6.85 -11.00
C GLU A 1129 30.23 -6.71 -11.45
N GLY A 1130 30.94 -7.82 -11.63
CA GLY A 1130 32.29 -7.84 -12.20
C GLY A 1130 33.43 -7.73 -11.17
N VAL A 1131 33.15 -7.86 -9.87
CA VAL A 1131 34.20 -7.85 -8.84
C VAL A 1131 35.09 -9.09 -8.96
N LYS A 1132 36.38 -8.87 -9.20
CA LYS A 1132 37.32 -9.96 -9.56
C LYS A 1132 37.77 -10.80 -8.37
N ARG A 1133 38.11 -10.17 -7.26
CA ARG A 1133 38.59 -10.84 -6.03
C ARG A 1133 37.73 -10.43 -4.86
N ILE A 1134 37.11 -11.40 -4.20
CA ILE A 1134 36.30 -11.18 -3.00
C ILE A 1134 37.04 -11.82 -1.83
N ILE A 1135 37.34 -11.03 -0.81
CA ILE A 1135 38.00 -11.46 0.42
C ILE A 1135 37.00 -11.36 1.57
N LEU A 1136 36.70 -12.51 2.18
CA LEU A 1136 35.92 -12.55 3.41
C LEU A 1136 36.87 -12.36 4.59
N MET A 1137 36.69 -11.28 5.33
CA MET A 1137 37.44 -11.05 6.56
C MET A 1137 36.72 -11.76 7.70
N SER A 1138 37.48 -12.44 8.58
CA SER A 1138 36.93 -12.90 9.84
C SER A 1138 36.37 -11.73 10.63
N SER A 1139 35.51 -11.98 11.62
CA SER A 1139 35.24 -10.97 12.64
C SER A 1139 36.54 -10.57 13.34
N SER A 1140 36.62 -9.37 13.92
CA SER A 1140 37.62 -9.13 14.96
C SER A 1140 37.23 -9.90 16.24
N SER A 1141 38.17 -10.03 17.17
CA SER A 1141 37.81 -10.32 18.56
C SER A 1141 37.16 -9.08 19.20
N SER A 1142 36.97 -9.11 20.52
CA SER A 1142 36.40 -8.01 21.30
C SER A 1142 36.96 -8.03 22.72
N ASN A 1143 36.73 -6.94 23.45
CA ASN A 1143 36.80 -6.97 24.91
C ASN A 1143 35.48 -7.50 25.48
N TYR A 1144 35.34 -8.84 25.49
CA TYR A 1144 34.10 -9.51 25.87
C TYR A 1144 33.65 -9.18 27.30
N ASP A 1145 34.58 -8.96 28.25
CA ASP A 1145 34.22 -8.63 29.63
C ASP A 1145 33.44 -7.31 29.70
N VAL A 1146 33.85 -6.30 28.92
CA VAL A 1146 33.14 -5.03 28.79
C VAL A 1146 31.78 -5.24 28.11
N CYS A 1147 31.73 -6.04 27.03
CA CYS A 1147 30.47 -6.37 26.34
C CYS A 1147 29.47 -7.09 27.28
N LEU A 1148 29.96 -8.04 28.08
CA LEU A 1148 29.18 -8.80 29.05
C LEU A 1148 28.65 -7.88 30.14
N ALA A 1149 29.53 -7.08 30.76
CA ALA A 1149 29.16 -6.12 31.80
C ALA A 1149 28.08 -5.14 31.30
N ASN A 1150 28.21 -4.63 30.07
CA ASN A 1150 27.23 -3.72 29.48
C ASN A 1150 25.87 -4.37 29.19
N SER A 1151 25.85 -5.69 28.94
CA SER A 1151 24.62 -6.44 28.70
C SER A 1151 23.78 -6.70 29.97
N ILE A 1152 24.38 -6.57 31.17
CA ILE A 1152 23.76 -6.93 32.47
C ILE A 1152 23.26 -5.70 33.28
N LYS A 1153 23.64 -4.46 32.90
CA LYS A 1153 23.38 -3.21 33.67
C LYS A 1153 21.91 -2.73 33.81
N SER A 1154 20.85 -3.43 33.37
CA SER A 1154 19.49 -2.86 33.37
C SER A 1154 18.34 -3.88 33.22
N ASN A 1155 17.18 -3.60 33.84
CA ASN A 1155 15.92 -4.37 33.76
C ASN A 1155 15.13 -4.22 32.42
N ARG A 1156 15.79 -3.91 31.30
CA ARG A 1156 15.17 -3.81 29.97
C ARG A 1156 15.80 -4.81 28.99
N PRO A 1157 15.09 -5.23 27.93
CA PRO A 1157 15.68 -6.12 26.93
C PRO A 1157 16.95 -5.52 26.31
N ARG A 1158 18.06 -6.26 26.36
CA ARG A 1158 19.38 -5.87 25.83
C ARG A 1158 19.95 -6.88 24.84
N THR A 1159 20.93 -6.40 24.08
CA THR A 1159 21.78 -7.16 23.16
C THR A 1159 23.16 -7.37 23.80
N ARG A 1160 23.78 -8.53 23.57
CA ARG A 1160 25.16 -8.84 23.96
C ARG A 1160 25.99 -9.09 22.70
N PHE A 1161 27.15 -8.45 22.64
CA PHE A 1161 28.09 -8.56 21.52
C PHE A 1161 29.34 -9.32 21.94
N GLY A 1162 30.12 -9.75 20.95
CA GLY A 1162 31.52 -10.13 21.17
C GLY A 1162 31.75 -11.48 21.84
N GLU A 1163 30.75 -12.37 21.93
CA GLU A 1163 30.91 -13.65 22.60
C GLU A 1163 31.76 -14.61 21.75
N PRO A 1164 32.92 -15.10 22.26
CA PRO A 1164 33.88 -15.86 21.45
C PRO A 1164 33.26 -17.05 20.70
N LYS A 1165 32.41 -17.84 21.37
CA LYS A 1165 31.77 -19.02 20.76
C LYS A 1165 30.96 -18.69 19.50
N HIS A 1166 30.33 -17.50 19.45
CA HIS A 1166 29.52 -17.09 18.31
C HIS A 1166 30.36 -16.48 17.20
N LEU A 1167 31.40 -15.71 17.55
CA LEU A 1167 32.37 -15.17 16.59
C LEU A 1167 33.15 -16.30 15.90
N GLU A 1168 33.61 -17.30 16.66
CA GLU A 1168 34.33 -18.46 16.13
C GLU A 1168 33.44 -19.30 15.21
N ALA A 1169 32.18 -19.55 15.59
CA ALA A 1169 31.23 -20.27 14.74
C ALA A 1169 30.91 -19.51 13.45
N PHE A 1170 30.75 -18.19 13.52
CA PHE A 1170 30.58 -17.33 12.34
C PHE A 1170 31.82 -17.39 11.42
N ASN A 1171 33.02 -17.30 11.99
CA ASN A 1171 34.27 -17.39 11.22
C ASN A 1171 34.44 -18.75 10.53
N ALA A 1172 34.00 -19.84 11.16
CA ALA A 1172 33.98 -21.17 10.54
C ALA A 1172 33.06 -21.22 9.30
N VAL A 1173 31.89 -20.59 9.35
CA VAL A 1173 30.98 -20.47 8.20
C VAL A 1173 31.63 -19.68 7.06
N LEU A 1174 32.35 -18.60 7.36
CA LEU A 1174 33.08 -17.85 6.32
C LEU A 1174 34.16 -18.70 5.65
N GLN A 1175 34.90 -19.51 6.41
CA GLN A 1175 35.91 -20.41 5.85
C GLN A 1175 35.29 -21.51 4.98
N GLU A 1176 34.10 -22.00 5.34
CA GLU A 1176 33.34 -22.93 4.51
C GLU A 1176 32.95 -22.28 3.18
N LEU A 1177 32.35 -21.08 3.21
CA LEU A 1177 31.99 -20.32 2.02
C LEU A 1177 33.18 -20.01 1.12
N VAL A 1178 34.34 -19.71 1.71
CA VAL A 1178 35.59 -19.48 0.99
C VAL A 1178 35.99 -20.72 0.19
N LYS A 1179 35.90 -21.91 0.78
CA LYS A 1179 36.18 -23.18 0.09
C LYS A 1179 35.16 -23.46 -1.02
N GLU A 1180 33.88 -23.29 -0.73
CA GLU A 1180 32.79 -23.55 -1.69
C GLU A 1180 32.85 -22.64 -2.91
N ASN A 1181 33.15 -21.36 -2.70
CA ASN A 1181 33.11 -20.33 -3.75
C ASN A 1181 34.47 -20.02 -4.38
N LYS A 1182 35.54 -20.72 -3.95
CA LYS A 1182 36.94 -20.47 -4.33
C LYS A 1182 37.35 -19.01 -4.11
N LEU A 1183 36.98 -18.47 -2.95
CA LEU A 1183 37.30 -17.09 -2.56
C LEU A 1183 38.59 -17.04 -1.75
N GLU A 1184 38.89 -15.88 -1.17
CA GLU A 1184 40.01 -15.71 -0.27
C GLU A 1184 39.52 -15.31 1.13
N TYR A 1185 40.33 -15.66 2.14
CA TYR A 1185 40.03 -15.43 3.54
C TYR A 1185 41.15 -14.63 4.20
N LEU A 1186 40.78 -13.62 4.96
CA LEU A 1186 41.71 -12.84 5.79
C LEU A 1186 41.30 -12.98 7.26
N ASP A 1187 42.17 -13.61 8.05
CA ASP A 1187 41.96 -13.77 9.49
C ASP A 1187 42.48 -12.55 10.25
N VAL A 1188 41.55 -11.78 10.81
CA VAL A 1188 41.82 -10.69 11.76
C VAL A 1188 41.36 -11.02 13.19
N TYR A 1189 40.72 -12.18 13.37
CA TYR A 1189 40.23 -12.65 14.67
C TYR A 1189 41.39 -13.08 15.54
N ASN A 1190 42.25 -13.97 15.05
CA ASN A 1190 43.37 -14.48 15.83
C ASN A 1190 44.41 -13.41 16.16
N PRO A 1191 44.82 -12.53 15.22
CA PRO A 1191 45.71 -11.41 15.55
C PRO A 1191 45.16 -10.50 16.64
N THR A 1192 43.87 -10.15 16.58
CA THR A 1192 43.27 -9.30 17.62
C THR A 1192 43.00 -10.04 18.93
N ARG A 1193 42.71 -11.35 18.88
CA ARG A 1193 42.49 -12.20 20.06
C ARG A 1193 43.77 -12.40 20.87
N ASN A 1194 44.90 -12.58 20.18
CA ASN A 1194 46.18 -12.91 20.79
C ASN A 1194 47.09 -11.68 20.96
N HIS A 1195 46.56 -10.47 20.72
CA HIS A 1195 47.32 -9.24 20.88
C HIS A 1195 47.75 -9.07 22.35
N PRO A 1196 49.02 -8.73 22.64
CA PRO A 1196 49.52 -8.56 24.01
C PRO A 1196 48.73 -7.53 24.83
N ASP A 1197 48.27 -6.47 24.18
CA ASP A 1197 47.32 -5.50 24.73
C ASP A 1197 45.98 -5.60 23.98
N LYS A 1198 45.28 -6.72 24.14
CA LYS A 1198 43.95 -6.91 23.54
C LYS A 1198 42.92 -5.87 24.01
N PRO A 1199 42.80 -5.52 25.30
CA PRO A 1199 41.83 -4.51 25.74
C PRO A 1199 42.04 -3.14 25.09
N GLY A 1200 43.30 -2.73 24.90
CA GLY A 1200 43.65 -1.46 24.25
C GLY A 1200 43.26 -1.37 22.77
N LEU A 1201 42.93 -2.48 22.10
CA LEU A 1201 42.44 -2.47 20.72
C LEU A 1201 40.98 -2.01 20.57
N PHE A 1202 40.22 -1.95 21.66
CA PHE A 1202 38.78 -1.67 21.62
C PHE A 1202 38.40 -0.48 22.50
N ASN A 1203 37.27 0.15 22.19
CA ASN A 1203 36.73 1.25 22.98
C ASN A 1203 36.36 0.73 24.39
N PRO A 1204 36.92 1.32 25.46
CA PRO A 1204 36.70 0.83 26.82
C PRO A 1204 35.23 0.95 27.28
N ASN A 1205 34.42 1.77 26.59
CA ASN A 1205 33.02 1.96 26.94
C ASN A 1205 32.09 0.85 26.42
N ASP A 1206 32.41 0.20 25.30
CA ASP A 1206 31.54 -0.80 24.66
C ASP A 1206 32.20 -2.15 24.39
N GLY A 1207 33.52 -2.20 24.30
CA GLY A 1207 34.31 -3.41 24.07
C GLY A 1207 34.27 -3.95 22.64
N VAL A 1208 33.64 -3.24 21.69
CA VAL A 1208 33.44 -3.68 20.30
C VAL A 1208 34.08 -2.74 19.29
N HIS A 1209 33.84 -1.42 19.39
CA HIS A 1209 34.38 -0.47 18.41
C HIS A 1209 35.90 -0.40 18.55
N LEU A 1210 36.61 -0.26 17.43
CA LEU A 1210 38.07 -0.23 17.42
C LEU A 1210 38.57 1.06 18.06
N SER A 1211 39.63 0.95 18.86
CA SER A 1211 40.45 2.10 19.23
C SER A 1211 41.37 2.46 18.06
N VAL A 1212 42.15 3.53 18.24
CA VAL A 1212 43.24 3.88 17.33
C VAL A 1212 44.20 2.70 17.11
N ALA A 1213 44.59 2.00 18.18
CA ALA A 1213 45.45 0.82 18.07
C ALA A 1213 44.75 -0.36 17.37
N GLY A 1214 43.43 -0.50 17.58
CA GLY A 1214 42.60 -1.48 16.88
C GLY A 1214 42.57 -1.25 15.36
N HIS A 1215 42.34 -0.02 14.91
CA HIS A 1215 42.38 0.33 13.48
C HIS A 1215 43.75 0.04 12.87
N GLN A 1216 44.83 0.38 13.58
CA GLN A 1216 46.18 0.03 13.13
C GLN A 1216 46.40 -1.48 13.01
N ALA A 1217 45.94 -2.26 13.99
CA ALA A 1217 46.10 -3.71 13.96
C ALA A 1217 45.40 -4.33 12.73
N ILE A 1218 44.16 -3.94 12.44
CA ILE A 1218 43.42 -4.43 11.27
C ILE A 1218 44.09 -3.99 9.96
N ALA A 1219 44.50 -2.72 9.85
CA ALA A 1219 45.15 -2.20 8.65
C ALA A 1219 46.47 -2.93 8.35
N LEU A 1220 47.26 -3.23 9.38
CA LEU A 1220 48.52 -3.95 9.22
C LEU A 1220 48.31 -5.38 8.73
N GLU A 1221 47.27 -6.08 9.21
CA GLU A 1221 46.92 -7.42 8.71
C GLU A 1221 46.44 -7.40 7.25
N VAL A 1222 45.68 -6.38 6.85
CA VAL A 1222 45.32 -6.16 5.44
C VAL A 1222 46.56 -5.97 4.58
N LEU A 1223 47.51 -5.12 5.00
CA LEU A 1223 48.74 -4.88 4.24
C LEU A 1223 49.61 -6.13 4.16
N ARG A 1224 49.78 -6.86 5.27
CA ARG A 1224 50.50 -8.14 5.29
C ARG A 1224 49.88 -9.16 4.35
N TYR A 1225 48.56 -9.23 4.34
CA TYR A 1225 47.82 -10.10 3.43
C TYR A 1225 48.05 -9.73 1.97
N LEU A 1226 47.95 -8.45 1.62
CA LEU A 1226 48.19 -7.97 0.26
C LEU A 1226 49.64 -8.21 -0.16
N ALA A 1227 50.62 -8.02 0.73
CA ALA A 1227 52.05 -8.27 0.48
C ALA A 1227 52.39 -9.75 0.25
N GLN A 1228 51.53 -10.67 0.68
CA GLN A 1228 51.68 -12.09 0.34
C GLN A 1228 51.11 -12.41 -1.06
N LYS A 1229 50.30 -11.53 -1.62
CA LYS A 1229 49.54 -11.76 -2.85
C LYS A 1229 50.06 -10.97 -4.05
N TYR A 1230 50.75 -9.86 -3.79
CA TYR A 1230 51.29 -8.89 -4.73
C TYR A 1230 52.70 -8.52 -4.27
#